data_AF-D6XZG4-F1
#
_entry.id   AF-D6XZG4-F1
#
_cell.length_a   1.000
_cell.length_b   1.000
_cell.length_c   1.000
_cell.angle_alpha   90.00
_cell.angle_beta   90.00
_cell.angle_gamma   90.00
#
_symmetry.space_group_name_H-M   'P 1'
#
loop_
_entity.id
_entity.type
_entity.pdbx_description
1 polymer ?
#
loop_
_entity_poly.entity_id
_entity_poly.type
_entity_poly.pdbx_seq_one_letter_code
_entity_poly.pdbx_strand_id
1 'polypeptide(L)'
;MDQFEQGKWIRTVWDPLKEQEQSPLVGDQKVKVAAYCRVSSGSDAQINSLMNQVHYFTHYIREREHWQFAGVYIDQSVSGKDAMKQQGLQRLIRHAKEKRIDFILIKSVSRLTRNAEQVIQIVKELKEAGVGIYFEQQQIDTSVRYNEFLLSTYAALGQETIEHMGQAIRWGKEKKAKKGQAHLVPKYGYTIQKGSGKPYQIQPEEAAVVKQIFDWFEEGKGFTAISRELKQLGIPSPTGKETWHPSSVRRLLGSSTYSGTIISGKDPQPYMFSNMKEEQDLVIIENACPAIVSKEQFQRVQVRLSKKETTYTKGKRTVHPFQGRLLCHHCDATLNRYKPNPRTCKFKCYDQSVSACGTPSLSESQITEMMKEAFYKRFDFTKEKAIRALSLILKRINAQDHFEFHRLQWINEIEMKREKGNAKDVKKIEGAYRDFEAHIQEIEQDRPFRLQALAWLNECDSIKEVDEQLTAERLRAWVLRVRIVTRDHYEVTWIDGKRTTIGGRLPARKKAKTTNRKEVMKPFKGLERDVHSKGDEQMEVKRDVQVIEPKRGRDLLDYIQTTAWNAPSEKVAQDEQVATAAYCRVSTEKESQLGSLDQQVAFYTYSIMKNPAYSFAGIYVDEGISGRTTENRPGLNRLIKDCESGLVKRIVCKSLSRLSRNIVDVLEITRHLASLPDPVYIYFEREGIHTETSDSEFMLSIFGGIAEEESRNSGHMIAWGMRNQARQGNIKRRVPNYGYDSGDHDWHIRPEEAEVVRRIYQEIENGLSTRAIAMLLSELRIPTPNGRDVWNVNTIREIASSPIYKGDYVYQKYVTDYNQGRRVRKNEGDQDQIYIEFHHDPIIDRDTWERVQVVLQDRHVRHNERKKREPDIGEKRNSALEHKMYCSICGKLYKRKRDVYESHRTKYHRHYWGCDANIHQIKHVNAVCRNSRTMQQRYYEEHFMDFLQRFIPQMKTFKKQAEDTIRKIDLNDKDIERERKIRLEIDRWNHALYEAVDEQLHEKGKDAAKVEQLTTGLTVRYDQLRQLDERRLQAKEERRNLKRLLKLLNGYLDDRSEAFPQTLYEALIEKVTVYPDGALHYHLVFGIEWSTPKRYQDYLDASSKRVKHTYKRKREQLLQDPAIDEMLGYCEQPRTRKDLLAFLEQRLPLSQYRFDERIFAPLEQQGKMKRYTIKGQGRTLYYEAVKRKNP
;
A
#
# COMPACT_ATOMS: atom_id res chain seq x y z
N MET A 1 32.91 -37.42 27.11
CA MET A 1 33.34 -36.95 25.78
C MET A 1 33.61 -38.14 24.84
N ASP A 2 32.72 -39.15 24.80
CA ASP A 2 32.73 -40.12 23.68
C ASP A 2 31.45 -40.98 23.59
N GLN A 3 30.51 -40.86 24.53
CA GLN A 3 29.22 -41.57 24.50
C GLN A 3 28.06 -40.69 25.00
N PHE A 4 28.15 -39.38 24.77
CA PHE A 4 27.02 -38.45 24.86
C PHE A 4 26.30 -38.45 23.51
N GLU A 5 25.05 -38.83 23.31
CA GLU A 5 24.08 -39.48 24.19
C GLU A 5 22.87 -39.71 23.27
N GLN A 6 22.76 -40.93 22.73
CA GLN A 6 21.55 -41.66 22.33
C GLN A 6 20.27 -40.85 21.99
N GLY A 7 20.39 -39.87 21.10
CA GLY A 7 19.27 -39.13 20.54
C GLY A 7 18.39 -40.07 19.72
N LYS A 8 17.23 -40.42 20.27
CA LYS A 8 16.14 -41.08 19.53
C LYS A 8 15.88 -40.28 18.26
N TRP A 9 16.23 -40.87 17.11
CA TRP A 9 15.82 -40.36 15.81
C TRP A 9 14.30 -40.27 15.79
N ILE A 10 13.74 -39.07 15.69
CA ILE A 10 12.45 -38.93 15.02
C ILE A 10 12.76 -39.32 13.58
N ARG A 11 12.42 -40.54 13.19
CA ARG A 11 12.17 -40.83 11.78
C ARG A 11 11.01 -39.91 11.41
N THR A 12 11.31 -38.72 10.90
CA THR A 12 10.32 -38.02 10.10
C THR A 12 10.00 -38.97 8.96
N VAL A 13 8.72 -39.19 8.69
CA VAL A 13 8.25 -40.01 7.56
C VAL A 13 8.70 -39.40 6.21
N TRP A 14 9.35 -38.23 6.26
CA TRP A 14 9.71 -37.36 5.16
C TRP A 14 10.99 -36.56 5.46
N ASP A 15 11.89 -36.43 4.49
CA ASP A 15 13.18 -35.72 4.56
C ASP A 15 13.19 -34.56 3.53
N PRO A 16 12.90 -33.32 3.96
CA PRO A 16 12.75 -32.18 3.06
C PRO A 16 14.03 -31.83 2.28
N LEU A 17 15.21 -32.13 2.86
CA LEU A 17 16.51 -31.81 2.26
C LEU A 17 16.77 -32.70 1.03
N LYS A 18 16.40 -33.99 1.10
CA LYS A 18 16.48 -34.92 -0.04
C LYS A 18 15.52 -34.59 -1.19
N GLU A 19 14.34 -34.03 -0.89
CA GLU A 19 13.43 -33.56 -1.95
C GLU A 19 13.88 -32.23 -2.57
N GLN A 20 14.61 -31.39 -1.82
CA GLN A 20 15.19 -30.15 -2.33
C GLN A 20 16.33 -30.44 -3.33
N GLU A 21 17.09 -31.52 -3.13
CA GLU A 21 18.09 -32.02 -4.10
C GLU A 21 17.46 -32.55 -5.41
N GLN A 22 16.15 -32.86 -5.42
CA GLN A 22 15.41 -33.27 -6.61
C GLN A 22 14.86 -32.08 -7.41
N SER A 23 14.93 -30.86 -6.87
CA SER A 23 14.49 -29.64 -7.58
C SER A 23 15.47 -29.29 -8.71
N PRO A 24 14.98 -29.03 -9.93
CA PRO A 24 15.79 -28.48 -11.03
C PRO A 24 16.43 -27.11 -10.74
N LEU A 25 16.04 -26.43 -9.66
CA LEU A 25 16.63 -25.16 -9.22
C LEU A 25 17.97 -25.32 -8.51
N VAL A 26 18.21 -26.47 -7.89
CA VAL A 26 19.37 -26.75 -7.01
C VAL A 26 20.19 -27.92 -7.52
N GLY A 27 19.58 -28.92 -8.17
CA GLY A 27 20.27 -30.11 -8.66
C GLY A 27 21.07 -29.91 -9.96
N ASP A 28 22.09 -30.74 -10.16
CA ASP A 28 23.00 -30.70 -11.33
C ASP A 28 22.44 -31.40 -12.60
N GLN A 29 21.14 -31.72 -12.61
CA GLN A 29 20.53 -32.42 -13.73
C GLN A 29 20.29 -31.48 -14.92
N LYS A 30 20.63 -31.96 -16.12
CA LYS A 30 20.34 -31.24 -17.37
C LYS A 30 18.82 -31.21 -17.62
N VAL A 31 18.22 -30.03 -17.59
CA VAL A 31 16.75 -29.86 -17.71
C VAL A 31 16.37 -28.90 -18.84
N LYS A 32 15.31 -29.20 -19.59
CA LYS A 32 14.75 -28.30 -20.62
C LYS A 32 13.78 -27.31 -19.98
N VAL A 33 14.15 -26.04 -19.95
CA VAL A 33 13.43 -24.99 -19.21
C VAL A 33 12.70 -24.04 -20.15
N ALA A 34 11.40 -23.84 -19.91
CA ALA A 34 10.56 -22.87 -20.61
C ALA A 34 10.09 -21.76 -19.67
N ALA A 35 9.71 -20.60 -20.22
CA ALA A 35 9.09 -19.53 -19.44
C ALA A 35 7.71 -19.16 -19.97
N TYR A 36 6.79 -18.76 -19.10
CA TYR A 36 5.45 -18.27 -19.47
C TYR A 36 5.27 -16.79 -19.11
N CYS A 37 4.88 -15.99 -20.10
CA CYS A 37 4.68 -14.55 -19.98
C CYS A 37 3.25 -14.14 -20.38
N ARG A 38 2.67 -13.21 -19.62
CA ARG A 38 1.34 -12.65 -19.90
C ARG A 38 1.32 -11.13 -19.73
N VAL A 39 0.95 -10.39 -20.77
CA VAL A 39 0.61 -8.95 -20.70
C VAL A 39 -0.91 -8.75 -20.75
N SER A 40 -1.42 -7.53 -20.96
CA SER A 40 -2.87 -7.26 -20.95
C SER A 40 -3.24 -6.06 -21.82
N SER A 41 -3.58 -6.37 -23.07
CA SER A 41 -3.85 -5.49 -24.23
C SER A 41 -2.62 -4.98 -25.01
N GLY A 42 -2.75 -4.95 -26.33
CA GLY A 42 -1.67 -4.69 -27.30
C GLY A 42 -1.32 -3.22 -27.53
N SER A 43 -1.27 -2.37 -26.49
CA SER A 43 -0.73 -1.01 -26.62
C SER A 43 0.79 -1.02 -26.77
N ASP A 44 1.37 -0.09 -27.55
CA ASP A 44 2.82 -0.01 -27.82
C ASP A 44 3.69 0.07 -26.54
N ALA A 45 3.20 0.70 -25.46
CA ALA A 45 3.88 0.76 -24.17
C ALA A 45 4.02 -0.61 -23.45
N GLN A 46 3.16 -1.58 -23.78
CA GLN A 46 3.19 -2.92 -23.17
C GLN A 46 4.05 -3.92 -23.95
N ILE A 47 4.34 -3.67 -25.23
CA ILE A 47 5.30 -4.47 -26.00
C ILE A 47 6.68 -4.41 -25.33
N ASN A 48 7.09 -3.23 -24.85
CA ASN A 48 8.32 -3.08 -24.07
C ASN A 48 8.29 -3.88 -22.75
N SER A 49 7.14 -3.95 -22.08
CA SER A 49 6.98 -4.76 -20.86
C SER A 49 7.04 -6.27 -21.13
N LEU A 50 6.56 -6.71 -22.29
CA LEU A 50 6.68 -8.09 -22.74
C LEU A 50 8.13 -8.42 -23.10
N MET A 51 8.80 -7.54 -23.87
CA MET A 51 10.20 -7.68 -24.25
C MET A 51 11.09 -7.81 -23.01
N ASN A 52 10.89 -6.96 -21.99
CA ASN A 52 11.65 -7.05 -20.74
C ASN A 52 11.46 -8.38 -20.00
N GLN A 53 10.25 -8.94 -20.00
CA GLN A 53 10.00 -10.26 -19.38
C GLN A 53 10.66 -11.39 -20.17
N VAL A 54 10.57 -11.34 -21.50
CA VAL A 54 11.23 -12.32 -22.38
C VAL A 54 12.75 -12.26 -22.19
N HIS A 55 13.33 -11.06 -22.14
CA HIS A 55 14.76 -10.86 -21.87
C HIS A 55 15.17 -11.43 -20.53
N TYR A 56 14.45 -11.06 -19.48
CA TYR A 56 14.72 -11.53 -18.12
C TYR A 56 14.78 -13.06 -18.05
N PHE A 57 13.74 -13.77 -18.53
CA PHE A 57 13.73 -15.23 -18.46
C PHE A 57 14.74 -15.88 -19.42
N THR A 58 14.99 -15.28 -20.58
CA THR A 58 15.99 -15.81 -21.53
C THR A 58 17.39 -15.73 -20.93
N HIS A 59 17.73 -14.63 -20.26
CA HIS A 59 19.00 -14.48 -19.56
C HIS A 59 19.09 -15.42 -18.35
N TYR A 60 18.05 -15.44 -17.51
CA TYR A 60 17.98 -16.28 -16.32
C TYR A 60 18.16 -17.78 -16.63
N ILE A 61 17.67 -18.24 -17.78
CA ILE A 61 17.86 -19.63 -18.21
C ILE A 61 19.29 -19.89 -18.73
N ARG A 62 19.88 -18.91 -19.44
CA ARG A 62 21.21 -19.06 -20.06
C ARG A 62 22.37 -18.96 -19.09
N GLU A 63 22.19 -18.26 -17.97
CA GLU A 63 23.22 -18.14 -16.93
C GLU A 63 23.48 -19.46 -16.17
N ARG A 64 22.58 -20.45 -16.28
CA ARG A 64 22.69 -21.72 -15.58
C ARG A 64 23.22 -22.82 -16.51
N GLU A 65 24.36 -23.40 -16.15
CA GLU A 65 25.09 -24.39 -16.97
C GLU A 65 24.26 -25.65 -17.31
N HIS A 66 23.39 -26.08 -16.39
CA HIS A 66 22.59 -27.30 -16.55
C HIS A 66 21.20 -27.05 -17.17
N TRP A 67 20.88 -25.82 -17.58
CA TRP A 67 19.56 -25.50 -18.14
C TRP A 67 19.62 -25.35 -19.66
N GLN A 68 18.76 -26.10 -20.35
CA GLN A 68 18.58 -25.97 -21.79
C GLN A 68 17.35 -25.13 -22.09
N PHE A 69 17.53 -24.04 -22.81
CA PHE A 69 16.43 -23.15 -23.18
C PHE A 69 15.45 -23.82 -24.16
N ALA A 70 14.20 -24.02 -23.72
CA ALA A 70 13.12 -24.64 -24.51
C ALA A 70 12.19 -23.61 -25.20
N GLY A 71 12.08 -22.39 -24.69
CA GLY A 71 11.28 -21.31 -25.30
C GLY A 71 10.51 -20.44 -24.31
N VAL A 72 10.02 -19.28 -24.78
CA VAL A 72 9.13 -18.39 -24.02
C VAL A 72 7.72 -18.35 -24.64
N TYR A 73 6.72 -18.72 -23.86
CA TYR A 73 5.32 -18.84 -24.26
C TYR A 73 4.55 -17.60 -23.81
N ILE A 74 3.75 -17.01 -24.69
CA ILE A 74 3.20 -15.67 -24.50
C ILE A 74 1.67 -15.63 -24.68
N ASP A 75 0.99 -14.94 -23.75
CA ASP A 75 -0.37 -14.42 -23.87
C ASP A 75 -0.39 -12.86 -23.76
N GLN A 76 -1.40 -12.24 -24.38
CA GLN A 76 -1.66 -10.79 -24.36
C GLN A 76 -3.11 -10.44 -23.93
N SER A 77 -3.93 -11.46 -23.61
CA SER A 77 -5.37 -11.34 -23.40
C SER A 77 -5.78 -10.35 -22.31
N VAL A 78 -6.98 -9.78 -22.43
CA VAL A 78 -7.59 -8.92 -21.40
C VAL A 78 -8.47 -9.74 -20.44
N SER A 79 -9.18 -10.74 -20.97
CA SER A 79 -10.15 -11.56 -20.24
C SER A 79 -9.51 -12.78 -19.58
N GLY A 80 -8.58 -12.57 -18.64
CA GLY A 80 -7.85 -13.61 -17.90
C GLY A 80 -8.67 -14.52 -16.96
N LYS A 81 -9.95 -14.78 -17.25
CA LYS A 81 -10.82 -15.76 -16.57
C LYS A 81 -10.54 -17.22 -16.98
N ASP A 82 -10.16 -17.43 -18.23
CA ASP A 82 -10.40 -18.70 -18.92
C ASP A 82 -9.10 -19.20 -19.54
N ALA A 83 -8.32 -19.96 -18.76
CA ALA A 83 -7.05 -20.56 -19.20
C ALA A 83 -7.21 -21.38 -20.50
N MET A 84 -8.42 -21.90 -20.76
CA MET A 84 -8.77 -22.62 -21.98
C MET A 84 -8.72 -21.76 -23.26
N LYS A 85 -8.80 -20.42 -23.14
CA LYS A 85 -8.68 -19.50 -24.28
C LYS A 85 -7.25 -18.99 -24.49
N GLN A 86 -6.33 -19.27 -23.56
CA GLN A 86 -4.95 -18.78 -23.62
C GLN A 86 -4.08 -19.71 -24.47
N GLN A 87 -3.94 -19.39 -25.76
CA GLN A 87 -3.30 -20.29 -26.72
C GLN A 87 -1.81 -20.54 -26.43
N GLY A 88 -1.09 -19.54 -25.91
CA GLY A 88 0.31 -19.70 -25.48
C GLY A 88 0.46 -20.69 -24.33
N LEU A 89 -0.45 -20.64 -23.35
CA LEU A 89 -0.47 -21.56 -22.21
C LEU A 89 -0.85 -22.99 -22.62
N GLN A 90 -1.85 -23.14 -23.49
CA GLN A 90 -2.23 -24.45 -24.02
C GLN A 90 -1.07 -25.11 -24.80
N ARG A 91 -0.31 -24.32 -25.55
CA ARG A 91 0.89 -24.81 -26.23
C ARG A 91 2.01 -25.20 -25.25
N LEU A 92 2.24 -24.42 -24.19
CA LEU A 92 3.16 -24.77 -23.11
C LEU A 92 2.81 -26.12 -22.49
N ILE A 93 1.54 -26.31 -22.09
CA ILE A 93 1.06 -27.57 -21.50
C ILE A 93 1.22 -28.74 -22.46
N ARG A 94 0.95 -28.53 -23.76
CA ARG A 94 1.19 -29.55 -24.80
C ARG A 94 2.67 -29.93 -24.89
N HIS A 95 3.56 -28.95 -25.01
CA HIS A 95 5.00 -29.22 -25.13
C HIS A 95 5.58 -29.87 -23.86
N ALA A 96 5.00 -29.59 -22.69
CA ALA A 96 5.27 -30.32 -21.45
C ALA A 96 4.83 -31.80 -21.55
N LYS A 97 3.58 -32.07 -21.98
CA LYS A 97 3.08 -33.45 -22.19
C LYS A 97 3.89 -34.22 -23.25
N GLU A 98 4.44 -33.54 -24.26
CA GLU A 98 5.34 -34.11 -25.28
C GLU A 98 6.79 -34.32 -24.78
N LYS A 99 7.10 -34.05 -23.50
CA LYS A 99 8.46 -34.13 -22.89
C LYS A 99 9.50 -33.22 -23.55
N ARG A 100 9.04 -32.14 -24.19
CA ARG A 100 9.90 -31.08 -24.76
C ARG A 100 10.30 -30.05 -23.71
N ILE A 101 9.63 -30.03 -22.57
CA ILE A 101 9.86 -29.15 -21.44
C ILE A 101 9.87 -30.03 -20.20
N ASP A 102 10.88 -29.83 -19.35
CA ASP A 102 11.05 -30.55 -18.09
C ASP A 102 10.81 -29.61 -16.88
N PHE A 103 10.92 -28.28 -17.08
CA PHE A 103 10.68 -27.28 -16.04
C PHE A 103 10.12 -25.95 -16.59
N ILE A 104 9.23 -25.30 -15.85
CA ILE A 104 8.54 -24.07 -16.29
C ILE A 104 8.78 -22.92 -15.31
N LEU A 105 9.18 -21.74 -15.82
CA LEU A 105 9.35 -20.52 -15.04
C LEU A 105 8.19 -19.55 -15.28
N ILE A 106 7.63 -19.02 -14.19
CA ILE A 106 6.54 -18.03 -14.23
C ILE A 106 6.85 -16.93 -13.22
N LYS A 107 6.61 -15.67 -13.59
CA LYS A 107 6.89 -14.54 -12.69
C LYS A 107 6.06 -14.61 -11.40
N SER A 108 4.77 -14.98 -11.49
CA SER A 108 3.91 -15.18 -10.32
C SER A 108 2.66 -16.00 -10.62
N VAL A 109 2.01 -16.49 -9.56
CA VAL A 109 0.76 -17.28 -9.66
C VAL A 109 -0.31 -16.52 -10.45
N SER A 110 -0.46 -15.21 -10.19
CA SER A 110 -1.42 -14.34 -10.90
C SER A 110 -1.15 -14.16 -12.41
N ARG A 111 0.09 -14.42 -12.86
CA ARG A 111 0.48 -14.36 -14.27
C ARG A 111 0.04 -15.60 -15.03
N LEU A 112 -0.04 -16.76 -14.35
CA LEU A 112 -0.62 -17.99 -14.90
C LEU A 112 -2.12 -17.84 -15.10
N THR A 113 -2.89 -17.58 -14.04
CA THR A 113 -4.33 -17.29 -14.12
C THR A 113 -4.78 -16.54 -12.86
N ARG A 114 -5.94 -15.86 -12.93
CA ARG A 114 -6.56 -15.19 -11.77
C ARG A 114 -7.58 -16.07 -11.04
N ASN A 115 -7.81 -17.29 -11.53
CA ASN A 115 -8.73 -18.25 -10.92
C ASN A 115 -7.92 -19.33 -10.19
N ALA A 116 -8.08 -19.39 -8.86
CA ALA A 116 -7.42 -20.33 -7.97
C ALA A 116 -7.58 -21.80 -8.38
N GLU A 117 -8.82 -22.19 -8.73
CA GLU A 117 -9.16 -23.54 -9.15
C GLU A 117 -8.41 -23.94 -10.44
N GLN A 118 -8.28 -23.00 -11.38
CA GLN A 118 -7.54 -23.24 -12.62
C GLN A 118 -6.03 -23.35 -12.40
N VAL A 119 -5.46 -22.60 -11.44
CA VAL A 119 -4.03 -22.77 -11.07
C VAL A 119 -3.78 -24.21 -10.64
N ILE A 120 -4.58 -24.70 -9.69
CA ILE A 120 -4.44 -26.04 -9.13
C ILE A 120 -4.58 -27.10 -10.23
N GLN A 121 -5.60 -26.97 -11.08
CA GLN A 121 -5.83 -27.89 -12.19
C GLN A 121 -4.62 -27.94 -13.15
N ILE A 122 -4.07 -26.79 -13.55
CA ILE A 122 -2.92 -26.72 -14.46
C ILE A 122 -1.67 -27.34 -13.84
N VAL A 123 -1.42 -27.06 -12.55
CA VAL A 123 -0.26 -27.61 -11.85
C VAL A 123 -0.36 -29.12 -11.75
N LYS A 124 -1.55 -29.66 -11.45
CA LYS A 124 -1.80 -31.10 -11.44
C LYS A 124 -1.53 -31.73 -12.80
N GLU A 125 -2.06 -31.16 -13.88
CA GLU A 125 -1.83 -31.66 -15.25
C GLU A 125 -0.36 -31.65 -15.67
N LEU A 126 0.40 -30.62 -15.26
CA LEU A 126 1.84 -30.54 -15.56
C LEU A 126 2.66 -31.52 -14.72
N LYS A 127 2.28 -31.73 -13.46
CA LYS A 127 2.89 -32.71 -12.57
C LYS A 127 2.66 -34.15 -13.06
N GLU A 128 1.45 -34.46 -13.54
CA GLU A 128 1.16 -35.74 -14.21
C GLU A 128 2.02 -35.96 -15.46
N ALA A 129 2.43 -34.88 -16.15
CA ALA A 129 3.38 -34.92 -17.24
C ALA A 129 4.86 -34.98 -16.80
N GLY A 130 5.14 -34.95 -15.49
CA GLY A 130 6.49 -34.94 -14.93
C GLY A 130 7.19 -33.58 -14.98
N VAL A 131 6.44 -32.47 -15.10
CA VAL A 131 6.98 -31.11 -15.28
C VAL A 131 6.66 -30.23 -14.07
N GLY A 132 7.69 -29.67 -13.46
CA GLY A 132 7.59 -28.71 -12.36
C GLY A 132 7.39 -27.26 -12.83
N ILE A 133 6.79 -26.43 -11.98
CA ILE A 133 6.61 -25.00 -12.20
C ILE A 133 7.26 -24.25 -11.05
N TYR A 134 8.08 -23.26 -11.38
CA TYR A 134 8.61 -22.31 -10.43
C TYR A 134 7.95 -20.94 -10.58
N PHE A 135 7.33 -20.47 -9.50
CA PHE A 135 6.79 -19.13 -9.37
C PHE A 135 7.80 -18.22 -8.68
N GLU A 136 8.45 -17.35 -9.45
CA GLU A 136 9.60 -16.55 -8.96
C GLU A 136 9.22 -15.58 -7.83
N GLN A 137 8.09 -14.86 -7.93
CA GLN A 137 7.70 -13.92 -6.88
C GLN A 137 7.39 -14.62 -5.55
N GLN A 138 6.65 -15.72 -5.61
CA GLN A 138 6.25 -16.47 -4.41
C GLN A 138 7.35 -17.43 -3.94
N GLN A 139 8.43 -17.60 -4.72
CA GLN A 139 9.50 -18.59 -4.47
C GLN A 139 8.97 -20.03 -4.31
N ILE A 140 7.91 -20.38 -5.04
CA ILE A 140 7.25 -21.70 -4.96
C ILE A 140 7.74 -22.56 -6.12
N ASP A 141 8.31 -23.72 -5.81
CA ASP A 141 8.66 -24.75 -6.79
C ASP A 141 7.72 -25.96 -6.66
N THR A 142 6.84 -26.15 -7.63
CA THR A 142 5.86 -27.24 -7.62
C THR A 142 6.44 -28.61 -7.97
N SER A 143 7.73 -28.71 -8.33
CA SER A 143 8.39 -30.03 -8.43
C SER A 143 8.58 -30.67 -7.06
N VAL A 144 8.56 -29.86 -5.99
CA VAL A 144 8.75 -30.31 -4.61
C VAL A 144 7.40 -30.55 -3.94
N ARG A 145 7.25 -31.68 -3.24
CA ARG A 145 5.94 -32.19 -2.80
C ARG A 145 5.26 -31.29 -1.76
N TYR A 146 6.01 -30.64 -0.87
CA TYR A 146 5.45 -29.75 0.16
C TYR A 146 4.93 -28.41 -0.38
N ASN A 147 5.36 -28.00 -1.58
CA ASN A 147 4.97 -26.72 -2.19
C ASN A 147 3.57 -26.76 -2.84
N GLU A 148 2.96 -27.95 -2.98
CA GLU A 148 1.59 -28.11 -3.50
C GLU A 148 0.54 -27.54 -2.54
N PHE A 149 0.78 -27.68 -1.24
CA PHE A 149 -0.03 -27.11 -0.17
C PHE A 149 0.13 -25.58 -0.05
N LEU A 150 1.35 -25.09 -0.22
CA LEU A 150 1.62 -23.64 -0.30
C LEU A 150 0.86 -23.02 -1.46
N LEU A 151 0.86 -23.67 -2.63
CA LEU A 151 0.16 -23.20 -3.80
C LEU A 151 -1.37 -23.13 -3.62
N SER A 152 -2.00 -24.14 -3.01
CA SER A 152 -3.45 -24.12 -2.76
C SER A 152 -3.85 -23.01 -1.78
N THR A 153 -3.03 -22.78 -0.76
CA THR A 153 -3.21 -21.69 0.22
C THR A 153 -3.10 -20.31 -0.44
N TYR A 154 -2.06 -20.08 -1.24
CA TYR A 154 -1.89 -18.83 -2.01
C TYR A 154 -3.03 -18.58 -3.00
N ALA A 155 -3.51 -19.65 -3.65
CA ALA A 155 -4.61 -19.56 -4.60
C ALA A 155 -5.91 -19.10 -3.92
N ALA A 156 -6.24 -19.67 -2.76
CA ALA A 156 -7.41 -19.29 -1.97
C ALA A 156 -7.37 -17.83 -1.51
N LEU A 157 -6.21 -17.37 -1.01
CA LEU A 157 -6.02 -15.99 -0.54
C LEU A 157 -6.06 -14.95 -1.68
N GLY A 158 -5.49 -15.30 -2.85
CA GLY A 158 -5.54 -14.45 -4.03
C GLY A 158 -6.97 -14.18 -4.52
N GLN A 159 -7.91 -15.10 -4.28
CA GLN A 159 -9.32 -14.92 -4.62
C GLN A 159 -10.00 -13.92 -3.68
N GLU A 160 -9.74 -14.01 -2.38
CA GLU A 160 -10.32 -13.13 -1.35
C GLU A 160 -9.88 -11.66 -1.48
N THR A 161 -8.61 -11.42 -1.83
CA THR A 161 -8.08 -10.06 -2.04
C THR A 161 -8.71 -9.36 -3.25
N ILE A 162 -9.00 -10.11 -4.33
CA ILE A 162 -9.69 -9.59 -5.52
C ILE A 162 -11.14 -9.19 -5.18
N GLU A 163 -11.83 -10.00 -4.38
CA GLU A 163 -13.19 -9.73 -3.93
C GLU A 163 -13.25 -8.48 -3.03
N HIS A 164 -12.33 -8.36 -2.07
CA HIS A 164 -12.24 -7.19 -1.19
C HIS A 164 -11.89 -5.89 -1.95
N MET A 165 -10.97 -5.94 -2.92
CA MET A 165 -10.68 -4.77 -3.76
C MET A 165 -11.89 -4.35 -4.60
N GLY A 166 -12.66 -5.33 -5.11
CA GLY A 166 -13.92 -5.07 -5.81
C GLY A 166 -14.94 -4.34 -4.93
N GLN A 167 -15.09 -4.78 -3.68
CA GLN A 167 -15.99 -4.17 -2.70
C GLN A 167 -15.55 -2.75 -2.30
N ALA A 168 -14.25 -2.53 -2.07
CA ALA A 168 -13.72 -1.21 -1.71
C ALA A 168 -13.86 -0.18 -2.86
N ILE A 169 -13.65 -0.60 -4.10
CA ILE A 169 -13.87 0.25 -5.29
C ILE A 169 -15.36 0.58 -5.45
N ARG A 170 -16.24 -0.41 -5.24
CA ARG A 170 -17.71 -0.21 -5.24
C ARG A 170 -18.11 0.85 -4.21
N TRP A 171 -17.62 0.71 -2.98
CA TRP A 171 -17.87 1.65 -1.90
C TRP A 171 -17.34 3.06 -2.20
N GLY A 172 -16.14 3.17 -2.79
CA GLY A 172 -15.56 4.45 -3.18
C GLY A 172 -16.37 5.17 -4.26
N LYS A 173 -16.90 4.45 -5.25
CA LYS A 173 -17.80 5.00 -6.29
C LYS A 173 -19.13 5.46 -5.69
N GLU A 174 -19.70 4.67 -4.78
CA GLU A 174 -20.97 4.98 -4.12
C GLU A 174 -20.89 6.23 -3.23
N LYS A 175 -19.82 6.36 -2.42
CA LYS A 175 -19.56 7.55 -1.59
C LYS A 175 -19.41 8.83 -2.41
N LYS A 176 -18.81 8.74 -3.61
CA LYS A 176 -18.69 9.89 -4.53
C LYS A 176 -20.03 10.25 -5.17
N ALA A 177 -20.84 9.26 -5.54
CA ALA A 177 -22.18 9.48 -6.08
C ALA A 177 -23.11 10.14 -5.05
N LYS A 178 -23.12 9.69 -3.79
CA LYS A 178 -23.90 10.29 -2.69
C LYS A 178 -23.51 11.73 -2.38
N LYS A 179 -22.30 12.16 -2.74
CA LYS A 179 -21.80 13.53 -2.60
C LYS A 179 -21.99 14.41 -3.86
N GLY A 180 -22.75 13.94 -4.85
CA GLY A 180 -22.97 14.66 -6.11
C GLY A 180 -21.77 14.66 -7.08
N GLN A 181 -20.71 13.92 -6.76
CA GLN A 181 -19.48 13.81 -7.56
C GLN A 181 -19.44 12.49 -8.35
N ALA A 182 -20.56 12.13 -8.98
CA ALA A 182 -20.65 10.91 -9.78
C ALA A 182 -19.67 10.96 -10.97
N HIS A 183 -19.23 9.79 -11.45
CA HIS A 183 -18.40 9.72 -12.67
C HIS A 183 -19.24 10.15 -13.89
N LEU A 184 -18.84 11.24 -14.53
CA LEU A 184 -19.53 11.82 -15.69
C LEU A 184 -18.91 11.27 -16.97
N VAL A 185 -19.75 10.88 -17.92
CA VAL A 185 -19.32 10.36 -19.23
C VAL A 185 -19.77 11.35 -20.29
N PRO A 186 -18.92 11.78 -21.23
CA PRO A 186 -19.34 12.66 -22.32
C PRO A 186 -20.55 12.07 -23.06
N LYS A 187 -21.58 12.89 -23.27
CA LYS A 187 -22.81 12.52 -23.99
C LYS A 187 -22.98 13.47 -25.17
N TYR A 188 -23.41 12.93 -26.31
CA TYR A 188 -23.74 13.73 -27.48
C TYR A 188 -24.88 14.70 -27.14
N GLY A 189 -24.75 15.99 -27.47
CA GLY A 189 -25.69 17.04 -27.01
C GLY A 189 -25.28 17.73 -25.71
N TYR A 190 -24.22 17.28 -25.02
CA TYR A 190 -23.74 17.88 -23.78
C TYR A 190 -22.21 18.07 -23.73
N THR A 191 -21.76 19.23 -23.27
CA THR A 191 -20.36 19.52 -22.91
C THR A 191 -20.17 19.43 -21.39
N ILE A 192 -19.04 18.88 -20.93
CA ILE A 192 -18.72 18.78 -19.51
C ILE A 192 -17.94 20.03 -19.06
N GLN A 193 -18.48 20.81 -18.13
CA GLN A 193 -17.74 21.89 -17.47
C GLN A 193 -17.18 21.42 -16.12
N LYS A 194 -15.90 21.69 -15.86
CA LYS A 194 -15.26 21.44 -14.56
C LYS A 194 -15.47 22.67 -13.67
N GLY A 195 -16.22 22.53 -12.57
CA GLY A 195 -16.22 23.53 -11.48
C GLY A 195 -17.58 24.13 -11.07
N SER A 196 -18.70 23.77 -11.69
CA SER A 196 -20.04 24.25 -11.27
C SER A 196 -20.96 23.09 -10.90
N GLY A 197 -21.93 23.35 -10.02
CA GLY A 197 -22.85 22.34 -9.47
C GLY A 197 -23.75 21.62 -10.48
N LYS A 198 -23.72 21.99 -11.77
CA LYS A 198 -24.36 21.27 -12.89
C LYS A 198 -23.29 20.90 -13.92
N PRO A 199 -22.86 19.63 -13.98
CA PRO A 199 -21.68 19.25 -14.77
C PRO A 199 -21.89 19.21 -16.29
N TYR A 200 -23.14 19.20 -16.77
CA TYR A 200 -23.46 19.14 -18.19
C TYR A 200 -24.07 20.45 -18.69
N GLN A 201 -23.50 21.02 -19.75
CA GLN A 201 -24.04 22.17 -20.49
C GLN A 201 -24.57 21.70 -21.85
N ILE A 202 -25.78 22.10 -22.22
CA ILE A 202 -26.38 21.73 -23.52
C ILE A 202 -25.59 22.39 -24.66
N GLN A 203 -25.22 21.60 -25.67
CA GLN A 203 -24.73 22.11 -26.94
C GLN A 203 -25.91 22.24 -27.91
N PRO A 204 -26.34 23.44 -28.30
CA PRO A 204 -27.61 23.65 -29.01
C PRO A 204 -27.76 22.85 -30.31
N GLU A 205 -26.70 22.80 -31.13
CA GLU A 205 -26.73 22.10 -32.43
C GLU A 205 -26.86 20.59 -32.29
N GLU A 206 -26.07 19.97 -31.41
CA GLU A 206 -26.15 18.54 -31.14
C GLU A 206 -27.44 18.16 -30.40
N ALA A 207 -27.96 19.05 -29.55
CA ALA A 207 -29.22 18.83 -28.84
C ALA A 207 -30.44 18.86 -29.77
N ALA A 208 -30.42 19.67 -30.84
CA ALA A 208 -31.45 19.64 -31.88
C ALA A 208 -31.50 18.27 -32.58
N VAL A 209 -30.33 17.69 -32.88
CA VAL A 209 -30.23 16.33 -33.44
C VAL A 209 -30.79 15.29 -32.47
N VAL A 210 -30.50 15.41 -31.16
CA VAL A 210 -31.06 14.51 -30.15
C VAL A 210 -32.59 14.59 -30.12
N LYS A 211 -33.18 15.79 -30.10
CA LYS A 211 -34.65 15.95 -30.16
C LYS A 211 -35.25 15.29 -31.41
N GLN A 212 -34.67 15.56 -32.57
CA GLN A 212 -35.11 14.99 -33.84
C GLN A 212 -35.07 13.45 -33.84
N ILE A 213 -34.06 12.84 -33.21
CA ILE A 213 -33.96 11.38 -33.07
C ILE A 213 -35.08 10.82 -32.18
N PHE A 214 -35.45 11.53 -31.12
CA PHE A 214 -36.58 11.14 -30.26
C PHE A 214 -37.92 11.27 -31.02
N ASP A 215 -38.11 12.37 -31.76
CA ASP A 215 -39.33 12.63 -32.54
C ASP A 215 -39.52 11.57 -33.64
N TRP A 216 -38.50 11.30 -34.45
CA TRP A 216 -38.55 10.24 -35.48
C TRP A 216 -38.84 8.87 -34.90
N PHE A 217 -38.35 8.58 -33.69
CA PHE A 217 -38.64 7.32 -33.03
C PHE A 217 -40.09 7.24 -32.53
N GLU A 218 -40.66 8.35 -32.03
CA GLU A 218 -42.08 8.44 -31.69
C GLU A 218 -42.96 8.30 -32.94
N GLU A 219 -42.60 8.93 -34.06
CA GLU A 219 -43.33 8.89 -35.34
C GLU A 219 -43.45 7.50 -35.96
N GLY A 220 -42.57 6.55 -35.64
CA GLY A 220 -42.60 5.24 -36.30
C GLY A 220 -41.26 4.66 -36.69
N LYS A 221 -40.23 5.49 -36.87
CA LYS A 221 -39.00 5.07 -37.54
C LYS A 221 -38.21 4.08 -36.69
N GLY A 222 -37.76 2.99 -37.31
CA GLY A 222 -36.85 2.04 -36.68
C GLY A 222 -35.41 2.55 -36.62
N PHE A 223 -34.57 1.96 -35.78
CA PHE A 223 -33.17 2.40 -35.59
C PHE A 223 -32.38 2.51 -36.91
N THR A 224 -32.56 1.55 -37.83
CA THR A 224 -31.89 1.55 -39.14
C THR A 224 -32.40 2.67 -40.06
N ALA A 225 -33.68 3.02 -39.97
CA ALA A 225 -34.23 4.14 -40.72
C ALA A 225 -33.66 5.46 -40.21
N ILE A 226 -33.63 5.66 -38.88
CA ILE A 226 -33.01 6.83 -38.25
C ILE A 226 -31.52 6.95 -38.63
N SER A 227 -30.76 5.85 -38.58
CA SER A 227 -29.37 5.82 -39.04
C SER A 227 -29.19 6.24 -40.50
N ARG A 228 -30.13 5.91 -41.38
CA ARG A 228 -30.09 6.28 -42.80
C ARG A 228 -30.40 7.75 -43.00
N GLU A 229 -31.39 8.28 -42.30
CA GLU A 229 -31.77 9.70 -42.31
C GLU A 229 -30.61 10.58 -41.83
N LEU A 230 -29.97 10.21 -40.71
CA LEU A 230 -28.80 10.92 -40.20
C LEU A 230 -27.63 10.92 -41.21
N LYS A 231 -27.45 9.83 -41.96
CA LYS A 231 -26.45 9.76 -43.03
C LYS A 231 -26.81 10.67 -44.21
N GLN A 232 -28.08 10.67 -44.64
CA GLN A 232 -28.55 11.51 -45.75
C GLN A 232 -28.42 13.00 -45.43
N LEU A 233 -28.63 13.38 -44.17
CA LEU A 233 -28.47 14.74 -43.67
C LEU A 233 -27.01 15.12 -43.38
N GLY A 234 -26.06 14.21 -43.56
CA GLY A 234 -24.64 14.47 -43.33
C GLY A 234 -24.25 14.65 -41.86
N ILE A 235 -25.05 14.16 -40.91
CA ILE A 235 -24.84 14.37 -39.47
C ILE A 235 -23.85 13.31 -38.94
N PRO A 236 -22.65 13.71 -38.48
CA PRO A 236 -21.65 12.76 -37.98
C PRO A 236 -22.09 12.14 -36.64
N SER A 237 -21.64 10.91 -36.39
CA SER A 237 -21.83 10.22 -35.11
C SER A 237 -21.00 10.87 -33.99
N PRO A 238 -21.24 10.56 -32.70
CA PRO A 238 -20.48 11.13 -31.57
C PRO A 238 -18.97 10.81 -31.62
N THR A 239 -18.57 9.77 -32.35
CA THR A 239 -17.16 9.42 -32.61
C THR A 239 -16.60 10.09 -33.87
N GLY A 240 -17.40 10.93 -34.53
CA GLY A 240 -17.14 11.62 -35.79
C GLY A 240 -16.98 10.70 -36.99
N LYS A 241 -17.73 9.59 -37.03
CA LYS A 241 -17.93 8.76 -38.25
C LYS A 241 -19.12 9.27 -39.04
N GLU A 242 -19.07 9.18 -40.37
CA GLU A 242 -20.14 9.60 -41.30
C GLU A 242 -21.48 8.88 -41.11
N THR A 243 -21.51 7.73 -40.43
CA THR A 243 -22.74 6.95 -40.22
C THR A 243 -22.96 6.62 -38.76
N TRP A 244 -24.21 6.74 -38.34
CA TRP A 244 -24.67 6.30 -37.03
C TRP A 244 -25.00 4.81 -37.08
N HIS A 245 -24.34 4.00 -36.25
CA HIS A 245 -24.73 2.59 -36.13
C HIS A 245 -26.09 2.47 -35.40
N PRO A 246 -27.01 1.57 -35.80
CA PRO A 246 -28.33 1.44 -35.16
C PRO A 246 -28.28 1.19 -33.64
N SER A 247 -27.23 0.50 -33.15
CA SER A 247 -27.03 0.33 -31.71
C SER A 247 -26.66 1.63 -30.98
N SER A 248 -26.00 2.57 -31.66
CA SER A 248 -25.70 3.91 -31.12
C SER A 248 -26.97 4.71 -30.94
N VAL A 249 -27.89 4.65 -31.91
CA VAL A 249 -29.23 5.27 -31.83
C VAL A 249 -30.04 4.64 -30.69
N ARG A 250 -30.07 3.31 -30.58
CA ARG A 250 -30.74 2.60 -29.48
C ARG A 250 -30.18 2.99 -28.10
N ARG A 251 -28.84 3.09 -27.98
CA ARG A 251 -28.18 3.49 -26.73
C ARG A 251 -28.47 4.94 -26.36
N LEU A 252 -28.58 5.82 -27.35
CA LEU A 252 -28.96 7.22 -27.16
C LEU A 252 -30.39 7.31 -26.61
N LEU A 253 -31.36 6.67 -27.27
CA LEU A 253 -32.78 6.65 -26.85
C LEU A 253 -32.99 6.03 -25.45
N GLY A 254 -32.12 5.11 -25.01
CA GLY A 254 -32.21 4.47 -23.69
C GLY A 254 -31.52 5.23 -22.54
N SER A 255 -30.89 6.38 -22.80
CA SER A 255 -30.09 7.10 -21.79
C SER A 255 -30.94 8.13 -21.03
N SER A 256 -31.20 7.88 -19.74
CA SER A 256 -32.00 8.78 -18.87
C SER A 256 -31.40 10.18 -18.68
N THR A 257 -30.12 10.38 -19.02
CA THR A 257 -29.46 11.70 -18.95
C THR A 257 -30.19 12.74 -19.80
N TYR A 258 -30.78 12.35 -20.93
CA TYR A 258 -31.48 13.28 -21.83
C TYR A 258 -32.79 13.84 -21.24
N SER A 259 -33.37 13.17 -20.24
CA SER A 259 -34.53 13.65 -19.47
C SER A 259 -34.13 14.39 -18.18
N GLY A 260 -32.85 14.70 -18.01
CA GLY A 260 -32.32 15.38 -16.81
C GLY A 260 -31.99 14.45 -15.63
N THR A 261 -32.08 13.13 -15.79
CA THR A 261 -31.89 12.15 -14.70
C THR A 261 -30.58 11.37 -14.87
N ILE A 262 -29.67 11.49 -13.90
CA ILE A 262 -28.42 10.71 -13.86
C ILE A 262 -28.63 9.51 -12.93
N ILE A 263 -28.41 8.30 -13.46
CA ILE A 263 -28.45 7.07 -12.67
C ILE A 263 -27.00 6.60 -12.46
N SER A 264 -26.54 6.64 -11.21
CA SER A 264 -25.23 6.11 -10.82
C SER A 264 -25.37 4.68 -10.32
N GLY A 265 -24.39 3.82 -10.61
CA GLY A 265 -24.43 2.39 -10.27
C GLY A 265 -24.85 1.46 -11.41
N LYS A 266 -25.37 1.99 -12.54
CA LYS A 266 -25.60 1.22 -13.78
C LYS A 266 -24.27 0.93 -14.50
N ASP A 267 -23.40 0.09 -13.93
CA ASP A 267 -22.40 -0.63 -14.73
C ASP A 267 -23.03 -1.97 -15.16
N PRO A 268 -23.32 -2.20 -16.46
CA PRO A 268 -23.83 -3.48 -16.95
C PRO A 268 -22.74 -4.57 -17.00
N GLN A 269 -21.52 -4.29 -16.56
CA GLN A 269 -20.45 -5.27 -16.50
C GLN A 269 -20.42 -5.84 -15.08
N PRO A 270 -20.98 -7.05 -14.85
CA PRO A 270 -20.69 -7.77 -13.62
C PRO A 270 -19.18 -7.90 -13.52
N TYR A 271 -18.61 -7.45 -12.41
CA TYR A 271 -17.22 -7.75 -12.09
C TYR A 271 -17.14 -9.26 -11.89
N MET A 272 -16.65 -9.94 -12.92
CA MET A 272 -16.12 -11.30 -13.02
C MET A 272 -16.84 -12.46 -12.28
N PHE A 273 -17.11 -12.40 -10.98
CA PHE A 273 -17.22 -13.57 -10.12
C PHE A 273 -18.60 -13.83 -9.49
N SER A 274 -19.62 -12.99 -9.70
CA SER A 274 -20.97 -13.30 -9.23
C SER A 274 -21.89 -13.75 -10.37
N ASN A 275 -22.35 -14.99 -10.30
CA ASN A 275 -23.58 -15.42 -11.00
C ASN A 275 -24.85 -14.97 -10.25
N MET A 276 -24.70 -14.33 -9.08
CA MET A 276 -25.80 -13.69 -8.36
C MET A 276 -26.06 -12.28 -8.92
N LYS A 277 -27.27 -12.09 -9.45
CA LYS A 277 -27.88 -10.76 -9.57
C LYS A 277 -28.25 -10.29 -8.16
N GLU A 278 -27.28 -9.80 -7.40
CA GLU A 278 -27.61 -9.01 -6.22
C GLU A 278 -28.24 -7.69 -6.69
N GLU A 279 -29.36 -7.32 -6.07
CA GLU A 279 -30.00 -6.02 -6.27
C GLU A 279 -29.00 -4.91 -5.98
N GLN A 280 -28.70 -4.11 -6.99
CA GLN A 280 -27.85 -2.93 -6.84
C GLN A 280 -28.70 -1.79 -6.30
N ASP A 281 -28.25 -1.14 -5.24
CA ASP A 281 -28.78 0.17 -4.83
C ASP A 281 -28.43 1.21 -5.91
N LEU A 282 -29.37 1.43 -6.83
CA LEU A 282 -29.26 2.44 -7.88
C LEU A 282 -29.47 3.81 -7.26
N VAL A 283 -28.43 4.66 -7.29
CA VAL A 283 -28.57 6.06 -6.86
C VAL A 283 -29.12 6.85 -8.04
N ILE A 284 -30.40 7.21 -7.96
CA ILE A 284 -31.09 8.06 -8.93
C ILE A 284 -30.94 9.52 -8.49
N ILE A 285 -30.32 10.35 -9.32
CA ILE A 285 -30.21 11.78 -9.11
C ILE A 285 -31.08 12.47 -10.15
N GLU A 286 -32.26 12.90 -9.72
CA GLU A 286 -33.17 13.68 -10.56
C GLU A 286 -32.68 15.13 -10.73
N ASN A 287 -32.96 15.74 -11.88
CA ASN A 287 -32.61 17.13 -12.22
C ASN A 287 -31.11 17.45 -12.13
N ALA A 288 -30.25 16.44 -12.25
CA ALA A 288 -28.79 16.58 -12.17
C ALA A 288 -28.18 17.29 -13.39
N CYS A 289 -28.90 17.33 -14.52
CA CYS A 289 -28.49 18.03 -15.72
C CYS A 289 -29.68 18.68 -16.44
N PRO A 290 -29.44 19.72 -17.27
CA PRO A 290 -30.48 20.29 -18.11
C PRO A 290 -31.09 19.22 -19.05
N ALA A 291 -32.41 19.09 -19.08
CA ALA A 291 -33.08 18.11 -19.94
C ALA A 291 -33.12 18.59 -21.40
N ILE A 292 -32.83 17.70 -22.35
CA ILE A 292 -32.99 17.95 -23.79
C ILE A 292 -34.38 17.53 -24.26
N VAL A 293 -34.92 16.44 -23.70
CA VAL A 293 -36.28 15.94 -23.95
C VAL A 293 -37.08 15.90 -22.64
N SER A 294 -38.40 16.00 -22.73
CA SER A 294 -39.26 15.97 -21.54
C SER A 294 -39.26 14.57 -20.90
N LYS A 295 -39.56 14.48 -19.59
CA LYS A 295 -39.65 13.19 -18.89
C LYS A 295 -40.75 12.31 -19.50
N GLU A 296 -41.85 12.93 -19.93
CA GLU A 296 -43.00 12.28 -20.57
C GLU A 296 -42.61 11.70 -21.94
N GLN A 297 -41.90 12.49 -22.76
CA GLN A 297 -41.38 12.02 -24.05
C GLN A 297 -40.41 10.86 -23.88
N PHE A 298 -39.50 10.96 -22.91
CA PHE A 298 -38.56 9.88 -22.61
C PHE A 298 -39.26 8.58 -22.18
N GLN A 299 -40.29 8.68 -21.33
CA GLN A 299 -41.08 7.54 -20.87
C GLN A 299 -41.82 6.85 -22.03
N ARG A 300 -42.48 7.62 -22.93
CA ARG A 300 -43.14 7.05 -24.13
C ARG A 300 -42.16 6.29 -25.01
N VAL A 301 -40.96 6.83 -25.20
CA VAL A 301 -39.87 6.16 -25.93
C VAL A 301 -39.43 4.87 -25.21
N GLN A 302 -39.31 4.86 -23.87
CA GLN A 302 -38.95 3.64 -23.13
C GLN A 302 -40.03 2.55 -23.25
N VAL A 303 -41.32 2.91 -23.19
CA VAL A 303 -42.43 1.95 -23.38
C VAL A 303 -42.37 1.33 -24.79
N ARG A 304 -42.05 2.12 -25.80
CA ARG A 304 -41.87 1.62 -27.17
C ARG A 304 -40.62 0.75 -27.31
N LEU A 305 -39.55 1.03 -26.56
CA LEU A 305 -38.34 0.21 -26.53
C LEU A 305 -38.57 -1.16 -25.86
N SER A 306 -39.40 -1.23 -24.81
CA SER A 306 -39.68 -2.48 -24.06
C SER A 306 -40.63 -3.42 -24.80
N LYS A 307 -41.59 -2.89 -25.59
CA LYS A 307 -42.56 -3.68 -26.39
C LYS A 307 -41.92 -4.58 -27.48
N LYS A 308 -40.60 -4.52 -27.71
CA LYS A 308 -39.87 -5.32 -28.71
C LYS A 308 -39.01 -6.46 -28.15
N GLU A 309 -39.04 -6.73 -26.85
CA GLU A 309 -38.41 -7.94 -26.30
C GLU A 309 -39.29 -9.17 -26.54
N THR A 310 -39.35 -9.64 -27.79
CA THR A 310 -39.77 -11.02 -28.05
C THR A 310 -38.77 -11.96 -27.40
N THR A 311 -39.28 -12.79 -26.50
CA THR A 311 -38.60 -13.85 -25.75
C THR A 311 -37.90 -14.83 -26.70
N TYR A 312 -36.66 -14.52 -27.07
CA TYR A 312 -35.78 -15.49 -27.72
C TYR A 312 -35.05 -16.27 -26.61
N THR A 313 -35.49 -17.49 -26.34
CA THR A 313 -34.70 -18.45 -25.57
C THR A 313 -33.37 -18.65 -26.28
N LYS A 314 -32.26 -18.27 -25.62
CA LYS A 314 -30.90 -18.52 -26.10
C LYS A 314 -30.62 -20.03 -26.08
N GLY A 315 -30.98 -20.73 -27.15
CA GLY A 315 -30.35 -22.02 -27.45
C GLY A 315 -28.83 -21.85 -27.60
N LYS A 316 -28.06 -22.88 -27.23
CA LYS A 316 -26.61 -22.94 -27.46
C LYS A 316 -26.32 -22.52 -28.90
N ARG A 317 -25.54 -21.44 -29.08
CA ARG A 317 -25.12 -20.97 -30.41
C ARG A 317 -24.20 -22.01 -31.04
N THR A 318 -24.69 -22.83 -31.97
CA THR A 318 -23.82 -23.63 -32.83
C THR A 318 -23.04 -22.68 -33.74
N VAL A 319 -21.71 -22.67 -33.64
CA VAL A 319 -20.83 -21.85 -34.47
C VAL A 319 -20.51 -22.64 -35.74
N HIS A 320 -20.62 -22.01 -36.91
CA HIS A 320 -20.30 -22.69 -38.16
C HIS A 320 -18.77 -22.82 -38.34
N PRO A 321 -18.23 -23.95 -38.86
CA PRO A 321 -16.78 -24.23 -38.88
C PRO A 321 -15.92 -23.16 -39.58
N PHE A 322 -16.42 -22.56 -40.67
CA PHE A 322 -15.71 -21.53 -41.44
C PHE A 322 -15.94 -20.09 -40.95
N GLN A 323 -16.69 -19.86 -39.87
CA GLN A 323 -17.12 -18.51 -39.48
C GLN A 323 -15.94 -17.57 -39.21
N GLY A 324 -15.84 -16.47 -39.98
CA GLY A 324 -14.76 -15.48 -39.87
C GLY A 324 -13.56 -15.70 -40.80
N ARG A 325 -13.32 -16.93 -41.28
CA ARG A 325 -12.29 -17.25 -42.31
C ARG A 325 -12.69 -16.83 -43.71
N LEU A 326 -13.96 -16.48 -43.87
CA LEU A 326 -14.58 -16.01 -45.09
C LEU A 326 -14.42 -14.49 -45.18
N LEU A 327 -13.72 -14.02 -46.21
CA LEU A 327 -13.45 -12.61 -46.47
C LEU A 327 -14.11 -12.17 -47.77
N CYS A 328 -14.64 -10.96 -47.76
CA CYS A 328 -15.14 -10.33 -48.97
C CYS A 328 -13.98 -9.86 -49.85
N HIS A 329 -13.93 -10.24 -51.12
CA HIS A 329 -12.90 -9.74 -52.04
C HIS A 329 -12.98 -8.22 -52.26
N HIS A 330 -14.16 -7.61 -52.17
CA HIS A 330 -14.33 -6.19 -52.44
C HIS A 330 -13.87 -5.26 -51.30
N CYS A 331 -14.07 -5.65 -50.04
CA CYS A 331 -13.74 -4.80 -48.88
C CYS A 331 -12.86 -5.46 -47.80
N ASP A 332 -12.37 -6.70 -48.00
CA ASP A 332 -11.73 -7.59 -47.01
C ASP A 332 -12.56 -7.87 -45.73
N ALA A 333 -13.70 -7.21 -45.52
CA ALA A 333 -14.52 -7.44 -44.34
C ALA A 333 -14.96 -8.91 -44.23
N THR A 334 -14.98 -9.41 -42.99
CA THR A 334 -15.40 -10.78 -42.70
C THR A 334 -16.88 -10.98 -43.04
N LEU A 335 -17.20 -12.13 -43.65
CA LEU A 335 -18.57 -12.55 -43.84
C LEU A 335 -19.08 -13.12 -42.52
N ASN A 336 -20.13 -12.50 -41.99
CA ASN A 336 -20.73 -12.87 -40.73
C ASN A 336 -21.99 -13.70 -40.95
N ARG A 337 -22.15 -14.73 -40.12
CA ARG A 337 -23.34 -15.57 -40.09
C ARG A 337 -24.54 -14.75 -39.58
N TYR A 338 -25.66 -14.82 -40.29
CA TYR A 338 -26.93 -14.25 -39.86
C TYR A 338 -28.08 -15.20 -40.22
N LYS A 339 -29.12 -15.20 -39.37
CA LYS A 339 -30.33 -16.01 -39.58
C LYS A 339 -31.44 -15.11 -40.10
N PRO A 340 -31.75 -15.09 -41.41
CA PRO A 340 -32.90 -14.35 -41.92
C PRO A 340 -34.24 -14.92 -41.43
N ASN A 341 -34.32 -16.23 -41.16
CA ASN A 341 -35.47 -16.87 -40.53
C ASN A 341 -35.01 -18.04 -39.63
N PRO A 342 -35.90 -18.65 -38.80
CA PRO A 342 -35.50 -19.72 -37.88
C PRO A 342 -34.92 -20.97 -38.57
N ARG A 343 -35.27 -21.20 -39.84
CA ARG A 343 -34.93 -22.41 -40.62
C ARG A 343 -33.75 -22.25 -41.57
N THR A 344 -33.23 -21.04 -41.79
CA THR A 344 -32.17 -20.78 -42.77
C THR A 344 -31.07 -19.91 -42.18
N CYS A 345 -29.81 -20.29 -42.47
CA CYS A 345 -28.62 -19.57 -42.06
C CYS A 345 -27.85 -19.13 -43.31
N LYS A 346 -27.49 -17.84 -43.37
CA LYS A 346 -26.72 -17.25 -44.46
C LYS A 346 -25.51 -16.49 -43.92
N PHE A 347 -24.52 -16.27 -44.76
CA PHE A 347 -23.36 -15.43 -44.54
C PHE A 347 -23.48 -14.18 -45.39
N LYS A 348 -23.29 -13.01 -44.78
CA LYS A 348 -23.27 -11.72 -45.47
C LYS A 348 -22.04 -10.93 -45.10
N CYS A 349 -21.56 -10.11 -46.02
CA CYS A 349 -20.49 -9.17 -45.74
C CYS A 349 -20.93 -8.19 -44.64
N TYR A 350 -20.06 -7.89 -43.67
CA TYR A 350 -20.36 -6.92 -42.61
C TYR A 350 -20.80 -5.56 -43.18
N ASP A 351 -20.08 -5.04 -44.17
CA ASP A 351 -20.35 -3.71 -44.77
C ASP A 351 -21.60 -3.67 -45.66
N GLN A 352 -22.11 -4.83 -46.09
CA GLN A 352 -23.39 -4.93 -46.79
C GLN A 352 -24.56 -4.55 -45.87
N SER A 353 -24.42 -4.73 -44.55
CA SER A 353 -25.47 -4.33 -43.59
C SER A 353 -25.66 -2.81 -43.48
N VAL A 354 -24.68 -2.04 -43.97
CA VAL A 354 -24.67 -0.57 -44.04
C VAL A 354 -24.76 -0.05 -45.49
N SER A 355 -25.11 -0.94 -46.43
CA SER A 355 -25.24 -0.66 -47.88
C SER A 355 -23.94 -0.21 -48.56
N ALA A 356 -22.77 -0.55 -48.01
CA ALA A 356 -21.47 -0.13 -48.55
C ALA A 356 -20.80 -1.19 -49.46
N CYS A 357 -21.30 -2.44 -49.47
CA CYS A 357 -20.73 -3.56 -50.23
C CYS A 357 -21.82 -4.40 -50.92
N GLY A 358 -21.60 -4.76 -52.19
CA GLY A 358 -22.56 -5.46 -53.06
C GLY A 358 -22.41 -6.99 -53.12
N THR A 359 -21.56 -7.60 -52.29
CA THR A 359 -21.34 -9.07 -52.32
C THR A 359 -22.62 -9.85 -51.97
N PRO A 360 -23.02 -10.87 -52.75
CA PRO A 360 -24.23 -11.64 -52.48
C PRO A 360 -24.11 -12.45 -51.18
N SER A 361 -25.25 -12.71 -50.52
CA SER A 361 -25.30 -13.56 -49.33
C SER A 361 -25.24 -15.04 -49.72
N LEU A 362 -24.43 -15.85 -49.02
CA LEU A 362 -24.26 -17.28 -49.29
C LEU A 362 -24.86 -18.15 -48.17
N SER A 363 -25.48 -19.28 -48.50
CA SER A 363 -25.95 -20.25 -47.49
C SER A 363 -24.80 -21.11 -46.92
N GLU A 364 -25.03 -21.75 -45.78
CA GLU A 364 -24.09 -22.72 -45.19
C GLU A 364 -23.81 -23.90 -46.15
N SER A 365 -24.83 -24.40 -46.84
CA SER A 365 -24.69 -25.43 -47.86
C SER A 365 -23.82 -24.96 -49.03
N GLN A 366 -24.05 -23.75 -49.54
CA GLN A 366 -23.25 -23.18 -50.64
C GLN A 366 -21.78 -23.06 -50.26
N ILE A 367 -21.47 -22.61 -49.05
CA ILE A 367 -20.07 -22.51 -48.59
C ILE A 367 -19.44 -23.89 -48.48
N THR A 368 -20.17 -24.89 -47.98
CA THR A 368 -19.65 -26.26 -47.86
C THR A 368 -19.35 -26.86 -49.23
N GLU A 369 -20.26 -26.70 -50.20
CA GLU A 369 -20.04 -27.15 -51.59
C GLU A 369 -18.88 -26.43 -52.26
N MET A 370 -18.75 -25.11 -52.08
CA MET A 370 -17.58 -24.35 -52.55
C MET A 370 -16.28 -24.91 -51.96
N MET A 371 -16.28 -25.25 -50.67
CA MET A 371 -15.06 -25.79 -50.05
C MET A 371 -14.73 -27.20 -50.55
N LYS A 372 -15.75 -28.05 -50.79
CA LYS A 372 -15.59 -29.36 -51.41
C LYS A 372 -15.02 -29.26 -52.82
N GLU A 373 -15.60 -28.40 -53.67
CA GLU A 373 -15.14 -28.16 -55.04
C GLU A 373 -13.66 -27.72 -55.08
N ALA A 374 -13.29 -26.74 -54.24
CA ALA A 374 -11.91 -26.31 -54.15
C ALA A 374 -10.97 -27.39 -53.59
N PHE A 375 -11.48 -28.27 -52.72
CA PHE A 375 -10.73 -29.39 -52.15
C PHE A 375 -10.44 -30.47 -53.21
N TYR A 376 -11.43 -30.87 -54.03
CA TYR A 376 -11.24 -31.80 -55.14
C TYR A 376 -10.36 -31.25 -56.25
N LYS A 377 -10.40 -29.93 -56.51
CA LYS A 377 -9.47 -29.31 -57.46
C LYS A 377 -8.03 -29.32 -56.95
N ARG A 378 -7.85 -29.24 -55.62
CA ARG A 378 -6.54 -29.17 -54.98
C ARG A 378 -5.89 -30.54 -54.80
N PHE A 379 -6.69 -31.56 -54.48
CA PHE A 379 -6.21 -32.89 -54.16
C PHE A 379 -6.76 -33.90 -55.15
N ASP A 380 -5.88 -34.73 -55.71
CA ASP A 380 -6.27 -35.74 -56.68
C ASP A 380 -6.73 -37.01 -55.95
N PHE A 381 -8.05 -37.21 -55.88
CA PHE A 381 -8.71 -38.35 -55.23
C PHE A 381 -8.68 -39.64 -56.06
N THR A 382 -8.09 -39.60 -57.27
CA THR A 382 -7.93 -40.82 -58.08
C THR A 382 -6.72 -41.67 -57.68
N LYS A 383 -5.80 -41.11 -56.88
CA LYS A 383 -4.57 -41.79 -56.44
C LYS A 383 -4.75 -42.41 -55.05
N GLU A 384 -4.46 -43.70 -54.89
CA GLU A 384 -4.49 -44.42 -53.59
C GLU A 384 -3.67 -43.74 -52.47
N LYS A 385 -2.62 -42.99 -52.83
CA LYS A 385 -1.77 -42.26 -51.87
C LYS A 385 -2.39 -40.94 -51.34
N ALA A 386 -3.61 -40.58 -51.74
CA ALA A 386 -4.26 -39.32 -51.37
C ALA A 386 -4.46 -39.17 -49.84
N ILE A 387 -4.89 -40.24 -49.15
CA ILE A 387 -5.09 -40.24 -47.68
C ILE A 387 -3.77 -39.94 -46.97
N ARG A 388 -2.68 -40.61 -47.39
CA ARG A 388 -1.34 -40.38 -46.84
C ARG A 388 -0.87 -38.94 -47.09
N ALA A 389 -1.15 -38.38 -48.27
CA ALA A 389 -0.79 -36.98 -48.59
C ALA A 389 -1.56 -35.96 -47.73
N LEU A 390 -2.86 -36.17 -47.51
CA LEU A 390 -3.70 -35.34 -46.63
C LEU A 390 -3.19 -35.35 -45.19
N SER A 391 -2.92 -36.54 -44.66
CA SER A 391 -2.38 -36.73 -43.31
C SER A 391 -0.99 -36.13 -43.15
N LEU A 392 -0.11 -36.24 -44.16
CA LEU A 392 1.26 -35.73 -44.09
C LEU A 392 1.32 -34.20 -44.05
N ILE A 393 0.41 -33.50 -44.72
CA ILE A 393 0.29 -32.03 -44.63
C ILE A 393 -0.06 -31.61 -43.20
N LEU A 394 -1.06 -32.25 -42.60
CA LEU A 394 -1.49 -31.93 -41.23
C LEU A 394 -0.41 -32.29 -40.20
N LYS A 395 0.24 -33.46 -40.33
CA LYS A 395 1.35 -33.88 -39.46
C LYS A 395 2.54 -32.92 -39.55
N ARG A 396 2.92 -32.49 -40.76
CA ARG A 396 4.04 -31.53 -40.95
C ARG A 396 3.75 -30.19 -40.27
N ILE A 397 2.56 -29.63 -40.47
CA ILE A 397 2.19 -28.34 -39.84
C ILE A 397 2.13 -28.46 -38.33
N ASN A 398 1.61 -29.58 -37.79
CA ASN A 398 1.58 -29.79 -36.34
C ASN A 398 2.98 -29.99 -35.73
N ALA A 399 3.93 -30.55 -36.49
CA ALA A 399 5.32 -30.73 -36.06
C ALA A 399 6.17 -29.45 -36.17
N GLN A 400 5.80 -28.51 -37.03
CA GLN A 400 6.48 -27.21 -37.20
C GLN A 400 5.92 -26.14 -36.26
N ASP A 401 5.72 -26.46 -34.98
CA ASP A 401 5.12 -25.55 -33.99
C ASP A 401 6.15 -24.86 -33.06
N HIS A 402 7.41 -24.77 -33.50
CA HIS A 402 8.53 -24.09 -32.83
C HIS A 402 8.49 -22.56 -32.97
N PHE A 403 7.35 -21.93 -32.73
CA PHE A 403 7.15 -20.50 -32.92
C PHE A 403 8.00 -19.63 -31.98
N GLU A 404 8.41 -20.19 -30.84
CA GLU A 404 9.17 -19.50 -29.79
C GLU A 404 10.54 -19.03 -30.27
N PHE A 405 11.22 -19.82 -31.10
CA PHE A 405 12.52 -19.45 -31.66
C PHE A 405 12.41 -18.31 -32.68
N HIS A 406 11.36 -18.34 -33.51
CA HIS A 406 11.08 -17.25 -34.44
C HIS A 406 10.73 -15.95 -33.72
N ARG A 407 9.97 -16.00 -32.62
CA ARG A 407 9.69 -14.82 -31.78
C ARG A 407 10.97 -14.17 -31.26
N LEU A 408 11.93 -14.96 -30.79
CA LEU A 408 13.21 -14.45 -30.30
C LEU A 408 14.03 -13.82 -31.42
N GLN A 409 14.03 -14.40 -32.62
CA GLN A 409 14.67 -13.78 -33.79
C GLN A 409 14.08 -12.40 -34.10
N TRP A 410 12.74 -12.30 -34.14
CA TRP A 410 12.06 -11.02 -34.35
C TRP A 410 12.38 -9.99 -33.25
N ILE A 411 12.39 -10.41 -31.98
CA ILE A 411 12.71 -9.53 -30.83
C ILE A 411 14.15 -9.01 -30.94
N ASN A 412 15.13 -9.88 -31.23
CA ASN A 412 16.52 -9.49 -31.42
C ASN A 412 16.69 -8.53 -32.63
N GLU A 413 15.96 -8.77 -33.72
CA GLU A 413 16.02 -7.90 -34.90
C GLU A 413 15.44 -6.51 -34.62
N ILE A 414 14.33 -6.43 -33.87
CA ILE A 414 13.74 -5.17 -33.40
C ILE A 414 14.75 -4.40 -32.53
N GLU A 415 15.44 -5.08 -31.62
CA GLU A 415 16.44 -4.46 -30.73
C GLU A 415 17.66 -3.95 -31.47
N MET A 416 18.27 -4.79 -32.32
CA MET A 416 19.40 -4.36 -33.15
C MET A 416 19.06 -3.15 -34.03
N LYS A 417 17.81 -3.03 -34.48
CA LYS A 417 17.34 -1.89 -35.28
C LYS A 417 17.00 -0.65 -34.44
N ARG A 418 16.56 -0.83 -33.19
CA ARG A 418 16.37 0.25 -32.21
C ARG A 418 17.70 0.87 -31.80
N GLU A 419 18.72 0.05 -31.53
CA GLU A 419 20.08 0.52 -31.21
C GLU A 419 20.73 1.31 -32.35
N LYS A 420 20.42 0.95 -33.61
CA LYS A 420 20.87 1.68 -34.81
C LYS A 420 20.07 2.97 -35.10
N GLY A 421 19.09 3.32 -34.27
CA GLY A 421 18.37 4.61 -34.35
C GLY A 421 17.39 4.78 -35.52
N ASN A 422 17.02 3.73 -36.25
CA ASN A 422 16.15 3.84 -37.44
C ASN A 422 14.67 3.55 -37.13
N ALA A 423 13.93 4.57 -36.70
CA ALA A 423 12.52 4.44 -36.28
C ALA A 423 11.56 3.94 -37.38
N LYS A 424 11.86 4.13 -38.68
CA LYS A 424 11.03 3.62 -39.78
C LYS A 424 11.18 2.11 -39.96
N ASP A 425 12.40 1.60 -39.86
CA ASP A 425 12.68 0.16 -39.92
C ASP A 425 12.05 -0.57 -38.73
N VAL A 426 12.16 0.00 -37.53
CA VAL A 426 11.55 -0.55 -36.31
C VAL A 426 10.04 -0.71 -36.47
N LYS A 427 9.33 0.32 -36.96
CA LYS A 427 7.88 0.23 -37.21
C LYS A 427 7.51 -0.82 -38.26
N LYS A 428 8.34 -0.99 -39.29
CA LYS A 428 8.12 -1.99 -40.35
C LYS A 428 8.26 -3.41 -39.79
N ILE A 429 9.29 -3.66 -38.98
CA ILE A 429 9.57 -4.96 -38.37
C ILE A 429 8.54 -5.27 -37.27
N GLU A 430 8.16 -4.29 -36.45
CA GLU A 430 7.06 -4.44 -35.47
C GLU A 430 5.73 -4.77 -36.16
N GLY A 431 5.45 -4.18 -37.33
CA GLY A 431 4.29 -4.54 -38.15
C GLY A 431 4.36 -5.99 -38.62
N ALA A 432 5.49 -6.42 -39.17
CA ALA A 432 5.70 -7.80 -39.61
C ALA A 432 5.60 -8.81 -38.44
N TYR A 433 6.09 -8.45 -37.25
CA TYR A 433 5.95 -9.26 -36.05
C TYR A 433 4.48 -9.40 -35.61
N ARG A 434 3.67 -8.34 -35.69
CA ARG A 434 2.23 -8.41 -35.41
C ARG A 434 1.50 -9.33 -36.39
N ASP A 435 1.84 -9.24 -37.67
CA ASP A 435 1.26 -10.11 -38.71
C ASP A 435 1.64 -11.58 -38.48
N PHE A 436 2.89 -11.83 -38.07
CA PHE A 436 3.38 -13.15 -37.68
C PHE A 436 2.61 -13.72 -36.47
N GLU A 437 2.41 -12.94 -35.40
CA GLU A 437 1.62 -13.37 -34.23
C GLU A 437 0.17 -13.68 -34.60
N ALA A 438 -0.47 -12.82 -35.42
CA ALA A 438 -1.83 -13.06 -35.90
C ALA A 438 -1.93 -14.36 -36.71
N HIS A 439 -0.92 -14.66 -37.52
CA HIS A 439 -0.86 -15.90 -38.29
C HIS A 439 -0.70 -17.14 -37.41
N ILE A 440 0.17 -17.10 -36.39
CA ILE A 440 0.30 -18.19 -35.40
C ILE A 440 -1.03 -18.41 -34.67
N GLN A 441 -1.69 -17.32 -34.29
CA GLN A 441 -2.96 -17.37 -33.60
C GLN A 441 -4.00 -18.14 -34.41
N GLU A 442 -4.11 -17.83 -35.70
CA GLU A 442 -4.96 -18.51 -36.66
C GLU A 442 -4.62 -20.01 -36.78
N ILE A 443 -3.33 -20.38 -36.84
CA ILE A 443 -2.90 -21.78 -36.94
C ILE A 443 -3.26 -22.55 -35.67
N GLU A 444 -3.05 -21.97 -34.48
CA GLU A 444 -3.37 -22.64 -33.20
C GLU A 444 -4.88 -22.74 -32.95
N GLN A 445 -5.69 -21.76 -33.38
CA GLN A 445 -7.16 -21.85 -33.30
C GLN A 445 -7.71 -23.07 -34.05
N ASP A 446 -7.03 -23.46 -35.13
CA ASP A 446 -7.50 -24.54 -36.01
C ASP A 446 -6.92 -25.91 -35.62
N ARG A 447 -6.05 -26.00 -34.61
CA ARG A 447 -5.40 -27.25 -34.20
C ARG A 447 -6.39 -28.35 -33.75
N PRO A 448 -7.48 -28.06 -33.01
CA PRO A 448 -8.47 -29.08 -32.67
C PRO A 448 -9.08 -29.76 -33.89
N PHE A 449 -9.42 -28.98 -34.94
CA PHE A 449 -9.93 -29.52 -36.20
C PHE A 449 -8.89 -30.41 -36.91
N ARG A 450 -7.60 -30.06 -36.83
CA ARG A 450 -6.53 -30.90 -37.40
C ARG A 450 -6.32 -32.20 -36.65
N LEU A 451 -6.40 -32.19 -35.32
CA LEU A 451 -6.28 -33.42 -34.52
C LEU A 451 -7.46 -34.34 -34.78
N GLN A 452 -8.69 -33.80 -34.83
CA GLN A 452 -9.88 -34.55 -35.20
C GLN A 452 -9.79 -35.11 -36.63
N ALA A 453 -9.33 -34.31 -37.59
CA ALA A 453 -9.14 -34.78 -38.96
C ALA A 453 -8.05 -35.85 -39.07
N LEU A 454 -6.97 -35.76 -38.28
CA LEU A 454 -5.93 -36.79 -38.23
C LEU A 454 -6.41 -38.10 -37.61
N ALA A 455 -7.20 -38.04 -36.52
CA ALA A 455 -7.82 -39.22 -35.94
C ALA A 455 -8.77 -39.88 -36.94
N TRP A 456 -9.65 -39.09 -37.56
CA TRP A 456 -10.56 -39.54 -38.61
C TRP A 456 -9.84 -40.17 -39.80
N LEU A 457 -8.78 -39.54 -40.31
CA LEU A 457 -8.02 -40.09 -41.45
C LEU A 457 -7.23 -41.37 -41.11
N ASN A 458 -6.97 -41.64 -39.83
CA ASN A 458 -6.38 -42.92 -39.42
C ASN A 458 -7.44 -44.04 -39.31
N GLU A 459 -8.72 -43.69 -39.20
CA GLU A 459 -9.85 -44.64 -39.13
C GLU A 459 -10.45 -44.97 -40.51
N CYS A 460 -10.10 -44.22 -41.56
CA CYS A 460 -10.60 -44.46 -42.91
C CYS A 460 -9.70 -45.44 -43.66
N ASP A 461 -10.30 -46.50 -44.20
CA ASP A 461 -9.57 -47.53 -44.95
C ASP A 461 -9.58 -47.26 -46.47
N SER A 462 -10.54 -46.45 -46.96
CA SER A 462 -10.69 -46.17 -48.39
C SER A 462 -10.94 -44.68 -48.71
N ILE A 463 -10.59 -44.27 -49.94
CA ILE A 463 -10.84 -42.91 -50.42
C ILE A 463 -12.35 -42.63 -50.56
N LYS A 464 -13.16 -43.66 -50.84
CA LYS A 464 -14.62 -43.53 -50.91
C LYS A 464 -15.22 -43.16 -49.55
N GLU A 465 -14.74 -43.75 -48.46
CA GLU A 465 -15.16 -43.36 -47.10
C GLU A 465 -14.77 -41.92 -46.76
N VAL A 466 -13.59 -41.48 -47.20
CA VAL A 466 -13.15 -40.09 -47.01
C VAL A 466 -14.08 -39.11 -47.73
N ASP A 467 -14.55 -39.47 -48.92
CA ASP A 467 -15.47 -38.68 -49.74
C ASP A 467 -16.88 -38.60 -49.13
N GLU A 468 -17.45 -39.74 -48.75
CA GLU A 468 -18.80 -39.85 -48.19
C GLU A 468 -18.95 -39.12 -46.86
N GLN A 469 -17.90 -39.13 -46.05
CA GLN A 469 -17.93 -38.53 -44.72
C GLN A 469 -17.29 -37.13 -44.67
N LEU A 470 -17.04 -36.48 -45.80
CA LEU A 470 -16.40 -35.17 -45.84
C LEU A 470 -17.35 -34.05 -45.39
N THR A 471 -17.18 -33.56 -44.15
CA THR A 471 -17.98 -32.48 -43.56
C THR A 471 -17.23 -31.13 -43.52
N ALA A 472 -17.97 -30.03 -43.31
CA ALA A 472 -17.39 -28.70 -43.15
C ALA A 472 -16.39 -28.62 -41.96
N GLU A 473 -16.64 -29.37 -40.88
CA GLU A 473 -15.74 -29.46 -39.72
C GLU A 473 -14.41 -30.13 -40.06
N ARG A 474 -14.45 -31.19 -40.86
CA ARG A 474 -13.25 -31.90 -41.32
C ARG A 474 -12.47 -31.05 -42.32
N LEU A 475 -13.14 -30.46 -43.31
CA LEU A 475 -12.54 -29.55 -44.29
C LEU A 475 -11.80 -28.37 -43.66
N ARG A 476 -12.27 -27.92 -42.48
CA ARG A 476 -11.66 -26.81 -41.75
C ARG A 476 -10.19 -27.03 -41.43
N ALA A 477 -9.74 -28.28 -41.28
CA ALA A 477 -8.37 -28.63 -40.97
C ALA A 477 -7.34 -28.13 -42.01
N TRP A 478 -7.76 -27.99 -43.28
CA TRP A 478 -6.88 -27.55 -44.38
C TRP A 478 -7.08 -26.10 -44.82
N VAL A 479 -8.20 -25.46 -44.46
CA VAL A 479 -8.57 -24.13 -44.95
C VAL A 479 -8.09 -23.04 -43.99
N LEU A 480 -7.15 -22.19 -44.46
CA LEU A 480 -6.65 -21.06 -43.69
C LEU A 480 -7.48 -19.79 -43.91
N ARG A 481 -7.89 -19.50 -45.15
CA ARG A 481 -8.64 -18.30 -45.49
C ARG A 481 -9.37 -18.46 -46.82
N VAL A 482 -10.55 -17.88 -46.96
CA VAL A 482 -11.34 -17.92 -48.21
C VAL A 482 -11.69 -16.51 -48.61
N ARG A 483 -11.31 -16.08 -49.82
CA ARG A 483 -11.73 -14.81 -50.41
C ARG A 483 -12.84 -15.04 -51.42
N ILE A 484 -13.96 -14.38 -51.23
CA ILE A 484 -15.18 -14.60 -52.00
C ILE A 484 -15.53 -13.34 -52.78
N VAL A 485 -15.67 -13.46 -54.10
CA VAL A 485 -16.29 -12.46 -54.98
C VAL A 485 -17.76 -12.84 -55.18
N THR A 486 -17.99 -14.06 -55.67
CA THR A 486 -19.30 -14.68 -55.90
C THR A 486 -19.24 -16.16 -55.52
N ARG A 487 -20.36 -16.89 -55.64
CA ARG A 487 -20.41 -18.34 -55.44
C ARG A 487 -19.40 -19.08 -56.33
N ASP A 488 -19.29 -18.66 -57.59
CA ASP A 488 -18.50 -19.37 -58.60
C ASP A 488 -17.11 -18.72 -58.81
N HIS A 489 -16.81 -17.62 -58.11
CA HIS A 489 -15.52 -16.92 -58.18
C HIS A 489 -14.95 -16.65 -56.79
N TYR A 490 -13.99 -17.47 -56.38
CA TYR A 490 -13.38 -17.42 -55.05
C TYR A 490 -11.96 -18.01 -55.04
N GLU A 491 -11.17 -17.62 -54.03
CA GLU A 491 -9.82 -18.13 -53.78
C GLU A 491 -9.75 -18.73 -52.38
N VAL A 492 -9.30 -19.98 -52.28
CA VAL A 492 -9.00 -20.64 -51.01
C VAL A 492 -7.50 -20.61 -50.79
N THR A 493 -7.08 -20.03 -49.69
CA THR A 493 -5.73 -20.17 -49.14
C THR A 493 -5.73 -21.32 -48.15
N TRP A 494 -4.86 -22.28 -48.38
CA TRP A 494 -4.76 -23.50 -47.59
C TRP A 494 -3.65 -23.38 -46.55
N ILE A 495 -3.61 -24.33 -45.61
CA ILE A 495 -2.71 -24.29 -44.47
C ILE A 495 -1.22 -24.44 -44.84
N ASP A 496 -0.91 -24.98 -46.01
CA ASP A 496 0.45 -25.05 -46.56
C ASP A 496 0.85 -23.80 -47.37
N GLY A 497 0.03 -22.75 -47.33
CA GLY A 497 0.25 -21.48 -48.02
C GLY A 497 -0.09 -21.49 -49.51
N LYS A 498 -0.40 -22.65 -50.11
CA LYS A 498 -0.84 -22.73 -51.51
C LYS A 498 -2.23 -22.13 -51.67
N ARG A 499 -2.53 -21.66 -52.89
CA ARG A 499 -3.83 -21.04 -53.23
C ARG A 499 -4.50 -21.81 -54.35
N THR A 500 -5.80 -22.04 -54.21
CA THR A 500 -6.65 -22.61 -55.25
C THR A 500 -7.69 -21.58 -55.65
N THR A 501 -7.74 -21.23 -56.93
CA THR A 501 -8.73 -20.29 -57.46
C THR A 501 -9.78 -21.04 -58.30
N ILE A 502 -11.05 -20.74 -58.03
CA ILE A 502 -12.23 -21.21 -58.75
C ILE A 502 -12.88 -19.97 -59.41
N GLY A 503 -13.33 -20.07 -60.67
CA GLY A 503 -13.82 -18.90 -61.44
C GLY A 503 -12.76 -18.06 -62.16
N GLY A 504 -11.51 -18.51 -62.24
CA GLY A 504 -10.43 -17.81 -62.96
C GLY A 504 -9.80 -16.65 -62.18
N ARG A 505 -9.02 -15.78 -62.83
CA ARG A 505 -8.25 -14.72 -62.15
C ARG A 505 -9.20 -13.72 -61.46
N LEU A 506 -8.96 -13.45 -60.17
CA LEU A 506 -9.78 -12.52 -59.38
C LEU A 506 -9.77 -11.09 -59.94
N PRO A 507 -10.89 -10.35 -59.87
CA PRO A 507 -11.06 -9.06 -60.54
C PRO A 507 -10.27 -7.92 -59.89
N ALA A 508 -9.89 -6.95 -60.72
CA ALA A 508 -9.10 -5.78 -60.34
C ALA A 508 -9.78 -4.94 -59.24
N ARG A 509 -8.98 -4.48 -58.27
CA ARG A 509 -9.46 -4.11 -56.93
C ARG A 509 -9.44 -2.60 -56.67
N LYS A 510 -10.62 -1.98 -56.62
CA LYS A 510 -10.77 -0.54 -56.34
C LYS A 510 -10.46 -0.25 -54.86
N LYS A 511 -9.37 0.46 -54.56
CA LYS A 511 -9.04 0.91 -53.20
C LYS A 511 -10.13 1.88 -52.70
N ALA A 512 -10.69 1.63 -51.51
CA ALA A 512 -11.56 2.58 -50.83
C ALA A 512 -10.76 3.84 -50.44
N LYS A 513 -11.25 5.02 -50.84
CA LYS A 513 -10.66 6.32 -50.47
C LYS A 513 -10.81 6.52 -48.96
N THR A 514 -9.70 6.63 -48.25
CA THR A 514 -9.64 7.17 -46.89
C THR A 514 -9.87 8.68 -46.98
N THR A 515 -11.04 9.18 -46.58
CA THR A 515 -11.34 10.61 -46.56
C THR A 515 -10.65 11.28 -45.37
N ASN A 516 -9.77 12.24 -45.67
CA ASN A 516 -9.18 13.17 -44.73
C ASN A 516 -10.28 14.01 -44.06
N ARG A 517 -10.25 14.08 -42.73
CA ARG A 517 -10.98 15.08 -41.95
C ARG A 517 -10.37 16.46 -42.20
N LYS A 518 -11.06 17.31 -42.95
CA LYS A 518 -11.14 18.77 -42.75
C LYS A 518 -12.21 19.31 -43.69
N GLU A 519 -12.97 20.26 -43.17
CA GLU A 519 -14.04 21.02 -43.81
C GLU A 519 -15.41 20.31 -43.93
N VAL A 520 -16.37 20.79 -43.13
CA VAL A 520 -17.60 21.48 -43.59
C VAL A 520 -18.56 21.50 -42.39
N MET A 521 -18.75 22.66 -41.77
CA MET A 521 -19.98 23.01 -41.04
C MET A 521 -20.51 24.30 -41.68
N LYS A 522 -21.75 24.26 -42.16
CA LYS A 522 -22.54 25.45 -42.50
C LYS A 522 -23.72 25.53 -41.53
N PRO A 523 -24.12 26.73 -41.06
CA PRO A 523 -25.15 26.90 -40.05
C PRO A 523 -26.55 26.64 -40.63
N PHE A 524 -27.39 25.94 -39.88
CA PHE A 524 -28.79 25.71 -40.22
C PHE A 524 -29.66 26.83 -39.64
N LYS A 525 -30.45 27.49 -40.49
CA LYS A 525 -31.37 28.59 -40.16
C LYS A 525 -32.82 28.08 -40.22
N GLY A 526 -33.58 28.39 -39.17
CA GLY A 526 -35.03 28.60 -39.21
C GLY A 526 -35.94 27.37 -39.10
N LEU A 527 -36.72 27.32 -38.03
CA LEU A 527 -38.18 27.45 -38.12
C LEU A 527 -38.74 27.70 -36.70
N GLU A 528 -39.18 28.93 -36.45
CA GLU A 528 -40.13 29.24 -35.38
C GLU A 528 -41.47 28.59 -35.73
N ARG A 529 -42.08 27.92 -34.74
CA ARG A 529 -43.52 27.65 -34.76
C ARG A 529 -44.12 27.92 -33.40
N ASP A 530 -45.19 28.68 -33.46
CA ASP A 530 -45.94 29.27 -32.36
C ASP A 530 -46.50 28.24 -31.37
N VAL A 531 -46.42 28.66 -30.12
CA VAL A 531 -47.02 28.01 -28.95
C VAL A 531 -48.52 28.31 -28.97
N HIS A 532 -49.35 27.27 -29.09
CA HIS A 532 -50.76 27.35 -28.72
C HIS A 532 -50.99 26.65 -27.38
N SER A 533 -51.37 27.48 -26.40
CA SER A 533 -51.87 27.12 -25.09
C SER A 533 -53.31 26.63 -25.14
N LYS A 534 -53.55 25.41 -24.62
CA LYS A 534 -54.79 24.93 -23.95
C LYS A 534 -54.30 23.75 -23.09
N GLY A 535 -54.66 23.52 -21.85
CA GLY A 535 -55.72 23.95 -20.96
C GLY A 535 -55.76 22.82 -19.91
N ASP A 536 -55.83 23.15 -18.63
CA ASP A 536 -55.75 22.22 -17.50
C ASP A 536 -56.72 21.04 -17.62
N GLU A 537 -56.25 19.83 -17.30
CA GLU A 537 -57.07 18.77 -16.71
C GLU A 537 -56.19 17.89 -15.81
N GLN A 538 -56.52 17.91 -14.52
CA GLN A 538 -55.93 17.11 -13.45
C GLN A 538 -56.24 15.62 -13.68
N MET A 539 -55.25 14.75 -13.49
CA MET A 539 -55.50 13.31 -13.34
C MET A 539 -54.53 12.70 -12.32
N GLU A 540 -55.03 12.55 -11.09
CA GLU A 540 -54.50 11.62 -10.09
C GLU A 540 -54.63 10.19 -10.61
N VAL A 541 -53.55 9.40 -10.58
CA VAL A 541 -53.66 7.93 -10.62
C VAL A 541 -52.76 7.30 -9.56
N LYS A 542 -53.44 6.55 -8.71
CA LYS A 542 -53.01 5.83 -7.51
C LYS A 542 -51.92 4.80 -7.79
N ARG A 543 -51.04 4.62 -6.80
CA ARG A 543 -50.15 3.46 -6.69
C ARG A 543 -50.96 2.28 -6.16
N ASP A 544 -51.07 1.21 -6.95
CA ASP A 544 -51.51 -0.10 -6.45
C ASP A 544 -50.33 -1.05 -6.35
N VAL A 545 -50.07 -1.46 -5.11
CA VAL A 545 -49.19 -2.55 -4.70
C VAL A 545 -49.92 -3.87 -4.96
N GLN A 546 -49.33 -4.78 -5.74
CA GLN A 546 -49.80 -6.16 -5.80
C GLN A 546 -48.88 -7.08 -5.01
N VAL A 547 -49.46 -7.66 -3.96
CA VAL A 547 -49.00 -8.81 -3.19
C VAL A 547 -49.17 -10.07 -4.05
N ILE A 548 -48.15 -10.93 -4.10
CA ILE A 548 -48.24 -12.28 -4.69
C ILE A 548 -47.78 -13.29 -3.64
N GLU A 549 -48.67 -14.19 -3.25
CA GLU A 549 -48.39 -15.30 -2.33
C GLU A 549 -47.54 -16.41 -2.98
N PRO A 550 -46.63 -17.07 -2.23
CA PRO A 550 -45.86 -18.21 -2.73
C PRO A 550 -46.70 -19.50 -2.72
N LYS A 551 -46.85 -20.14 -3.89
CA LYS A 551 -47.39 -21.51 -4.01
C LYS A 551 -46.31 -22.56 -3.69
N ARG A 552 -46.74 -23.60 -2.96
CA ARG A 552 -46.01 -24.80 -2.50
C ARG A 552 -45.57 -25.76 -3.62
N GLY A 553 -44.48 -26.51 -3.34
CA GLY A 553 -44.12 -27.81 -3.91
C GLY A 553 -42.79 -27.80 -4.67
N ARG A 554 -41.77 -28.62 -4.40
CA ARG A 554 -41.68 -29.92 -3.70
C ARG A 554 -40.34 -30.08 -2.98
N ASP A 555 -40.35 -31.04 -2.05
CA ASP A 555 -39.35 -31.37 -1.03
C ASP A 555 -37.89 -31.49 -1.48
N LEU A 556 -37.06 -30.62 -0.92
CA LEU A 556 -35.62 -30.78 -0.80
C LEU A 556 -35.24 -31.62 0.46
N LEU A 557 -36.20 -31.84 1.36
CA LEU A 557 -36.03 -32.55 2.63
C LEU A 557 -35.98 -34.09 2.47
N ASP A 558 -36.64 -34.64 1.46
CA ASP A 558 -36.63 -36.08 1.16
C ASP A 558 -35.27 -36.56 0.59
N TYR A 559 -34.53 -35.66 -0.06
CA TYR A 559 -33.21 -35.96 -0.64
C TYR A 559 -32.08 -35.94 0.40
N ILE A 560 -32.25 -35.18 1.48
CA ILE A 560 -31.26 -35.08 2.57
C ILE A 560 -31.41 -36.25 3.55
N GLN A 561 -32.61 -36.81 3.72
CA GLN A 561 -32.83 -37.97 4.59
C GLN A 561 -32.23 -39.28 4.07
N THR A 562 -31.89 -39.38 2.78
CA THR A 562 -31.43 -40.64 2.16
C THR A 562 -29.91 -40.77 2.03
N THR A 563 -29.11 -39.75 2.33
CA THR A 563 -27.65 -39.77 2.06
C THR A 563 -26.74 -39.59 3.27
N ALA A 564 -27.26 -39.47 4.50
CA ALA A 564 -26.42 -39.15 5.67
C ALA A 564 -26.50 -40.12 6.85
N TRP A 565 -26.98 -41.36 6.69
CA TRP A 565 -26.96 -42.36 7.77
C TRP A 565 -26.60 -43.74 7.22
N ASN A 566 -25.31 -44.10 7.31
CA ASN A 566 -24.81 -45.46 7.57
C ASN A 566 -23.27 -45.48 7.56
N ALA A 567 -22.67 -45.18 8.72
CA ALA A 567 -21.36 -45.72 9.10
C ALA A 567 -21.40 -46.03 10.62
N PRO A 568 -20.90 -47.19 11.09
CA PRO A 568 -21.21 -47.70 12.42
C PRO A 568 -20.47 -46.94 13.52
N SER A 569 -21.17 -46.61 14.61
CA SER A 569 -20.60 -46.02 15.80
C SER A 569 -19.84 -47.06 16.64
N GLU A 570 -18.51 -46.92 16.74
CA GLU A 570 -17.78 -47.47 17.88
C GLU A 570 -18.09 -46.65 19.12
N LYS A 571 -18.38 -47.35 20.23
CA LYS A 571 -18.65 -46.73 21.54
C LYS A 571 -17.38 -46.07 22.06
N VAL A 572 -17.39 -44.75 22.22
CA VAL A 572 -16.37 -44.02 22.99
C VAL A 572 -17.01 -43.47 24.27
N ALA A 573 -16.22 -43.54 25.34
CA ALA A 573 -16.57 -43.33 26.74
C ALA A 573 -17.15 -41.94 27.05
N GLN A 574 -17.83 -41.85 28.20
CA GLN A 574 -18.34 -40.60 28.78
C GLN A 574 -17.16 -39.65 29.09
N ASP A 575 -16.97 -38.60 28.28
CA ASP A 575 -15.92 -37.59 28.48
C ASP A 575 -16.42 -36.33 29.20
N GLU A 576 -15.55 -35.76 30.04
CA GLU A 576 -15.67 -34.47 30.71
C GLU A 576 -15.92 -33.31 29.72
N GLN A 577 -16.81 -32.38 30.07
CA GLN A 577 -17.12 -31.20 29.26
C GLN A 577 -15.95 -30.21 29.22
N VAL A 578 -15.58 -29.72 28.03
CA VAL A 578 -14.48 -28.76 27.84
C VAL A 578 -14.96 -27.31 27.95
N ALA A 579 -14.38 -26.52 28.87
CA ALA A 579 -14.69 -25.11 29.06
C ALA A 579 -14.38 -24.29 27.80
N THR A 580 -15.42 -23.86 27.09
CA THR A 580 -15.34 -23.29 25.74
C THR A 580 -15.90 -21.88 25.69
N ALA A 581 -15.14 -20.95 25.13
CA ALA A 581 -15.52 -19.54 24.96
C ALA A 581 -15.59 -19.14 23.48
N ALA A 582 -16.37 -18.11 23.15
CA ALA A 582 -16.41 -17.54 21.78
C ALA A 582 -15.82 -16.12 21.72
N TYR A 583 -15.10 -15.81 20.65
CA TYR A 583 -14.61 -14.45 20.37
C TYR A 583 -15.31 -13.84 19.14
N CYS A 584 -16.00 -12.71 19.35
CA CYS A 584 -16.73 -11.99 18.32
C CYS A 584 -16.15 -10.58 18.10
N ARG A 585 -15.90 -10.21 16.85
CA ARG A 585 -15.51 -8.83 16.49
C ARG A 585 -16.00 -8.45 15.10
N VAL A 586 -16.80 -7.39 15.02
CA VAL A 586 -17.22 -6.76 13.76
C VAL A 586 -16.09 -5.85 13.22
N SER A 587 -16.43 -4.78 12.50
CA SER A 587 -15.48 -3.75 12.06
C SER A 587 -16.28 -2.56 11.54
N THR A 588 -16.21 -1.40 12.21
CA THR A 588 -16.88 -0.09 11.97
C THR A 588 -18.09 0.25 12.85
N GLU A 589 -18.10 1.51 13.33
CA GLU A 589 -19.11 2.16 14.21
C GLU A 589 -20.47 2.45 13.51
N LYS A 590 -20.87 1.63 12.54
CA LYS A 590 -22.03 1.94 11.69
C LYS A 590 -23.35 1.43 12.25
N GLU A 591 -24.30 2.36 12.18
CA GLU A 591 -25.72 2.21 11.86
C GLU A 591 -26.12 0.80 11.39
N SER A 592 -25.64 0.34 10.22
CA SER A 592 -26.17 -0.88 9.59
C SER A 592 -25.57 -2.22 10.06
N GLN A 593 -24.91 -2.30 11.23
CA GLN A 593 -24.22 -3.56 11.64
C GLN A 593 -24.32 -4.00 13.11
N LEU A 594 -24.89 -3.20 14.02
CA LEU A 594 -25.10 -3.59 15.43
C LEU A 594 -25.95 -4.88 15.55
N GLY A 595 -27.01 -5.01 14.75
CA GLY A 595 -27.83 -6.24 14.72
C GLY A 595 -27.08 -7.50 14.26
N SER A 596 -25.91 -7.39 13.60
CA SER A 596 -25.11 -8.57 13.20
C SER A 596 -24.21 -9.11 14.32
N LEU A 597 -23.90 -8.28 15.33
CA LEU A 597 -23.09 -8.67 16.47
C LEU A 597 -23.93 -9.43 17.49
N ASP A 598 -25.13 -8.93 17.78
CA ASP A 598 -26.09 -9.58 18.68
C ASP A 598 -26.49 -10.97 18.15
N GLN A 599 -26.67 -11.11 16.83
CA GLN A 599 -26.89 -12.40 16.18
C GLN A 599 -25.69 -13.35 16.30
N GLN A 600 -24.44 -12.84 16.23
CA GLN A 600 -23.24 -13.66 16.43
C GLN A 600 -23.12 -14.14 17.88
N VAL A 601 -23.37 -13.25 18.84
CA VAL A 601 -23.38 -13.59 20.27
C VAL A 601 -24.43 -14.67 20.53
N ALA A 602 -25.67 -14.46 20.09
CA ALA A 602 -26.74 -15.46 20.26
C ALA A 602 -26.41 -16.81 19.61
N PHE A 603 -25.87 -16.80 18.38
CA PHE A 603 -25.49 -18.01 17.65
C PHE A 603 -24.40 -18.82 18.38
N TYR A 604 -23.33 -18.17 18.84
CA TYR A 604 -22.25 -18.86 19.53
C TYR A 604 -22.63 -19.27 20.96
N THR A 605 -23.47 -18.49 21.67
CA THR A 605 -24.00 -18.89 22.99
C THR A 605 -24.79 -20.19 22.84
N TYR A 606 -25.72 -20.22 21.88
CA TYR A 606 -26.51 -21.42 21.59
C TYR A 606 -25.64 -22.61 21.17
N SER A 607 -24.71 -22.40 20.23
CA SER A 607 -23.87 -23.47 19.68
C SER A 607 -22.96 -24.11 20.73
N ILE A 608 -22.44 -23.32 21.68
CA ILE A 608 -21.62 -23.83 22.76
C ILE A 608 -22.48 -24.56 23.79
N MET A 609 -23.59 -23.96 24.22
CA MET A 609 -24.45 -24.56 25.27
C MET A 609 -25.20 -25.81 24.80
N LYS A 610 -25.50 -25.94 23.51
CA LYS A 610 -26.12 -27.13 22.93
C LYS A 610 -25.19 -28.34 22.87
N ASN A 611 -23.88 -28.11 22.71
CA ASN A 611 -22.95 -29.21 22.50
C ASN A 611 -22.65 -29.89 23.86
N PRO A 612 -23.03 -31.17 24.06
CA PRO A 612 -22.80 -31.85 25.33
C PRO A 612 -21.32 -32.00 25.68
N ALA A 613 -20.41 -31.85 24.72
CA ALA A 613 -18.96 -31.88 24.93
C ALA A 613 -18.38 -30.55 25.43
N TYR A 614 -19.15 -29.45 25.45
CA TYR A 614 -18.69 -28.13 25.85
C TYR A 614 -19.36 -27.66 27.13
N SER A 615 -18.60 -26.98 28.00
CA SER A 615 -19.14 -26.16 29.08
C SER A 615 -18.95 -24.69 28.73
N PHE A 616 -19.99 -23.88 28.88
CA PHE A 616 -19.97 -22.48 28.43
C PHE A 616 -19.09 -21.61 29.32
N ALA A 617 -17.99 -21.09 28.77
CA ALA A 617 -17.01 -20.24 29.48
C ALA A 617 -17.12 -18.74 29.12
N GLY A 618 -18.15 -18.35 28.36
CA GLY A 618 -18.48 -16.95 28.06
C GLY A 618 -18.21 -16.50 26.62
N ILE A 619 -18.73 -15.31 26.28
CA ILE A 619 -18.50 -14.65 24.99
C ILE A 619 -17.74 -13.34 25.18
N TYR A 620 -16.74 -13.14 24.32
CA TYR A 620 -15.81 -12.02 24.38
C TYR A 620 -15.97 -11.19 23.11
N VAL A 621 -16.24 -9.89 23.29
CA VAL A 621 -16.67 -9.02 22.21
C VAL A 621 -15.81 -7.76 22.16
N ASP A 622 -15.31 -7.42 20.96
CA ASP A 622 -14.77 -6.09 20.63
C ASP A 622 -15.69 -5.42 19.58
N GLU A 623 -16.17 -4.21 19.86
CA GLU A 623 -16.97 -3.39 18.93
C GLU A 623 -16.06 -2.36 18.23
N GLY A 624 -16.27 -2.10 16.93
CA GLY A 624 -15.77 -0.93 16.20
C GLY A 624 -14.30 -1.01 15.78
N ILE A 625 -13.42 -1.27 16.76
CA ILE A 625 -11.96 -1.09 16.79
C ILE A 625 -11.26 -1.57 15.52
N SER A 626 -10.43 -0.70 14.92
CA SER A 626 -9.59 -1.05 13.78
C SER A 626 -8.49 -2.03 14.19
N GLY A 627 -8.59 -3.30 13.80
CA GLY A 627 -7.70 -4.38 14.24
C GLY A 627 -6.28 -4.36 13.66
N ARG A 628 -5.47 -3.34 13.95
CA ARG A 628 -4.06 -3.26 13.53
C ARG A 628 -3.08 -2.98 14.67
N THR A 629 -3.54 -3.28 15.88
CA THR A 629 -2.91 -3.18 17.20
C THR A 629 -3.68 -4.12 18.13
N THR A 630 -2.98 -4.81 19.02
CA THR A 630 -3.57 -5.58 20.14
C THR A 630 -3.87 -4.70 21.36
N GLU A 631 -3.18 -3.56 21.49
CA GLU A 631 -3.27 -2.65 22.65
C GLU A 631 -4.65 -1.99 22.85
N ASN A 632 -5.50 -1.99 21.82
CA ASN A 632 -6.78 -1.29 21.83
C ASN A 632 -8.00 -2.24 21.94
N ARG A 633 -7.79 -3.48 22.38
CA ARG A 633 -8.74 -4.60 22.18
C ARG A 633 -9.15 -5.29 23.49
N PRO A 634 -10.03 -4.65 24.29
CA PRO A 634 -10.36 -5.09 25.65
C PRO A 634 -11.01 -6.48 25.71
N GLY A 635 -11.86 -6.84 24.74
CA GLY A 635 -12.53 -8.15 24.72
C GLY A 635 -11.56 -9.30 24.49
N LEU A 636 -10.65 -9.14 23.53
CA LEU A 636 -9.59 -10.12 23.27
C LEU A 636 -8.60 -10.23 24.44
N ASN A 637 -8.21 -9.11 25.04
CA ASN A 637 -7.27 -9.11 26.17
C ASN A 637 -7.87 -9.77 27.43
N ARG A 638 -9.18 -9.63 27.65
CA ARG A 638 -9.89 -10.35 28.72
C ARG A 638 -9.91 -11.85 28.46
N LEU A 639 -10.23 -12.27 27.23
CA LEU A 639 -10.21 -13.68 26.84
C LEU A 639 -8.85 -14.33 27.12
N ILE A 640 -7.75 -13.67 26.74
CA ILE A 640 -6.40 -14.20 26.96
C ILE A 640 -6.11 -14.37 28.46
N LYS A 641 -6.52 -13.41 29.32
CA LYS A 641 -6.36 -13.54 30.78
C LYS A 641 -7.19 -14.67 31.37
N ASP A 642 -8.41 -14.86 30.89
CA ASP A 642 -9.27 -15.93 31.38
C ASP A 642 -8.72 -17.30 30.96
N CYS A 643 -8.09 -17.41 29.78
CA CYS A 643 -7.27 -18.56 29.39
C CYS A 643 -6.06 -18.76 30.32
N GLU A 644 -5.29 -17.71 30.61
CA GLU A 644 -4.14 -17.76 31.54
C GLU A 644 -4.53 -18.23 32.95
N SER A 645 -5.76 -17.98 33.37
CA SER A 645 -6.31 -18.40 34.66
C SER A 645 -6.95 -19.80 34.67
N GLY A 646 -6.97 -20.49 33.53
CA GLY A 646 -7.58 -21.83 33.38
C GLY A 646 -9.11 -21.83 33.31
N LEU A 647 -9.75 -20.65 33.22
CA LEU A 647 -11.21 -20.53 33.12
C LEU A 647 -11.74 -20.89 31.74
N VAL A 648 -10.90 -20.78 30.71
CA VAL A 648 -11.21 -21.12 29.31
C VAL A 648 -10.20 -22.14 28.82
N LYS A 649 -10.67 -23.28 28.28
CA LYS A 649 -9.84 -24.37 27.77
C LYS A 649 -9.87 -24.54 26.25
N ARG A 650 -10.93 -24.08 25.57
CA ARG A 650 -11.00 -24.04 24.09
C ARG A 650 -11.71 -22.77 23.63
N ILE A 651 -11.32 -22.21 22.49
CA ILE A 651 -11.81 -20.93 21.97
C ILE A 651 -12.43 -21.14 20.59
N VAL A 652 -13.62 -20.59 20.35
CA VAL A 652 -14.27 -20.60 19.03
C VAL A 652 -14.24 -19.19 18.44
N CYS A 653 -13.74 -19.09 17.21
CA CYS A 653 -13.66 -17.84 16.47
C CYS A 653 -14.13 -18.05 15.02
N LYS A 654 -14.88 -17.10 14.48
CA LYS A 654 -15.42 -17.20 13.12
C LYS A 654 -14.34 -17.33 12.05
N SER A 655 -13.24 -16.57 12.17
CA SER A 655 -12.13 -16.62 11.21
C SER A 655 -10.82 -16.04 11.74
N LEU A 656 -9.69 -16.35 11.11
CA LEU A 656 -8.37 -15.75 11.43
C LEU A 656 -8.43 -14.20 11.43
N SER A 657 -9.09 -13.63 10.42
CA SER A 657 -9.27 -12.19 10.25
C SER A 657 -10.16 -11.53 11.32
N ARG A 658 -10.97 -12.32 12.03
CA ARG A 658 -11.77 -11.87 13.19
C ARG A 658 -10.91 -11.84 14.43
N LEU A 659 -9.95 -12.75 14.59
CA LEU A 659 -8.97 -12.70 15.66
C LEU A 659 -7.95 -11.57 15.49
N SER A 660 -7.35 -11.36 14.31
CA SER A 660 -6.58 -10.14 13.99
C SER A 660 -6.45 -9.95 12.48
N ARG A 661 -6.30 -8.71 12.01
CA ARG A 661 -5.93 -8.44 10.60
C ARG A 661 -4.44 -8.54 10.35
N ASN A 662 -3.63 -8.54 11.41
CA ASN A 662 -2.22 -8.85 11.35
C ASN A 662 -2.03 -10.30 11.78
N ILE A 663 -1.54 -11.14 10.87
CA ILE A 663 -1.33 -12.56 11.13
C ILE A 663 -0.21 -12.81 12.15
N VAL A 664 0.75 -11.89 12.28
CA VAL A 664 1.82 -12.00 13.30
C VAL A 664 1.19 -11.99 14.68
N ASP A 665 0.22 -11.11 14.91
CA ASP A 665 -0.54 -11.08 16.17
C ASP A 665 -1.32 -12.40 16.37
N VAL A 666 -1.90 -12.98 15.31
CA VAL A 666 -2.61 -14.26 15.40
C VAL A 666 -1.67 -15.37 15.86
N LEU A 667 -0.48 -15.46 15.26
CA LEU A 667 0.59 -16.40 15.59
C LEU A 667 1.08 -16.26 17.03
N GLU A 668 1.34 -15.03 17.47
CA GLU A 668 1.79 -14.75 18.82
C GLU A 668 0.74 -15.17 19.86
N ILE A 669 -0.53 -14.86 19.60
CA ILE A 669 -1.64 -15.23 20.49
C ILE A 669 -1.80 -16.75 20.57
N THR A 670 -1.82 -17.46 19.44
CA THR A 670 -1.97 -18.93 19.46
C THR A 670 -0.81 -19.63 20.14
N ARG A 671 0.44 -19.19 19.91
CA ARG A 671 1.61 -19.73 20.60
C ARG A 671 1.59 -19.46 22.09
N HIS A 672 1.23 -18.25 22.48
CA HIS A 672 1.09 -17.89 23.89
C HIS A 672 0.08 -18.81 24.60
N LEU A 673 -1.11 -18.98 24.02
CA LEU A 673 -2.16 -19.84 24.57
C LEU A 673 -1.79 -21.33 24.62
N ALA A 674 -1.07 -21.83 23.60
CA ALA A 674 -0.57 -23.21 23.59
C ALA A 674 0.56 -23.44 24.60
N SER A 675 1.30 -22.39 24.98
CA SER A 675 2.42 -22.46 25.93
C SER A 675 2.00 -22.39 27.41
N LEU A 676 0.70 -22.21 27.69
CA LEU A 676 0.17 -22.16 29.04
C LEU A 676 0.31 -23.53 29.75
N PRO A 677 0.37 -23.55 31.10
CA PRO A 677 0.43 -24.81 31.87
C PRO A 677 -0.74 -25.75 31.53
N ASP A 678 -1.91 -25.16 31.30
CA ASP A 678 -3.07 -25.81 30.69
C ASP A 678 -3.24 -25.24 29.26
N PRO A 679 -2.83 -25.97 28.22
CA PRO A 679 -2.85 -25.46 26.85
C PRO A 679 -4.27 -25.13 26.39
N VAL A 680 -4.43 -23.95 25.78
CA VAL A 680 -5.71 -23.50 25.23
C VAL A 680 -5.63 -23.44 23.71
N TYR A 681 -6.59 -24.08 23.04
CA TYR A 681 -6.62 -24.16 21.58
C TYR A 681 -7.76 -23.34 20.99
N ILE A 682 -7.53 -22.77 19.80
CA ILE A 682 -8.49 -22.00 19.03
C ILE A 682 -9.00 -22.84 17.86
N TYR A 683 -10.31 -22.84 17.67
CA TYR A 683 -10.98 -23.32 16.48
C TYR A 683 -11.43 -22.13 15.63
N PHE A 684 -10.89 -22.05 14.41
CA PHE A 684 -11.29 -21.09 13.39
C PHE A 684 -12.30 -21.72 12.44
N GLU A 685 -13.57 -21.34 12.58
CA GLU A 685 -14.71 -21.97 11.88
C GLU A 685 -14.59 -21.88 10.35
N ARG A 686 -14.30 -20.69 9.80
CA ARG A 686 -14.24 -20.48 8.35
C ARG A 686 -13.08 -21.21 7.69
N GLU A 687 -11.90 -21.13 8.30
CA GLU A 687 -10.70 -21.77 7.76
C GLU A 687 -10.63 -23.27 8.10
N GLY A 688 -11.50 -23.76 9.00
CA GLY A 688 -11.49 -25.14 9.48
C GLY A 688 -10.22 -25.50 10.26
N ILE A 689 -9.54 -24.52 10.84
CA ILE A 689 -8.24 -24.71 11.50
C ILE A 689 -8.46 -24.94 12.99
N HIS A 690 -7.96 -26.06 13.49
CA HIS A 690 -7.91 -26.35 14.92
C HIS A 690 -6.46 -26.29 15.42
N THR A 691 -6.15 -25.35 16.31
CA THR A 691 -4.75 -25.08 16.70
C THR A 691 -4.14 -26.15 17.62
N GLU A 692 -4.90 -27.19 17.94
CA GLU A 692 -4.45 -28.39 18.66
C GLU A 692 -3.67 -29.35 17.74
N THR A 693 -3.90 -29.27 16.44
CA THR A 693 -3.25 -30.15 15.45
C THR A 693 -1.88 -29.60 15.07
N SER A 694 -0.89 -30.48 14.89
CA SER A 694 0.48 -30.10 14.46
C SER A 694 0.51 -29.32 13.14
N ASP A 695 -0.48 -29.53 12.28
CA ASP A 695 -0.61 -28.88 10.97
C ASP A 695 -0.91 -27.37 11.09
N SER A 696 -1.43 -26.94 12.24
CA SER A 696 -1.82 -25.56 12.50
C SER A 696 -0.65 -24.60 12.65
N GLU A 697 0.48 -25.03 13.23
CA GLU A 697 1.66 -24.17 13.40
C GLU A 697 2.37 -23.93 12.08
N PHE A 698 2.46 -24.96 11.23
CA PHE A 698 2.90 -24.83 9.84
C PHE A 698 1.99 -23.86 9.07
N MET A 699 0.67 -24.03 9.17
CA MET A 699 -0.29 -23.14 8.52
C MET A 699 -0.17 -21.69 8.96
N LEU A 700 -0.09 -21.45 10.26
CA LEU A 700 0.05 -20.10 10.81
C LEU A 700 1.37 -19.45 10.37
N SER A 701 2.47 -20.22 10.29
CA SER A 701 3.77 -19.72 9.80
C SER A 701 3.74 -19.30 8.32
N ILE A 702 2.98 -20.03 7.49
CA ILE A 702 2.75 -19.71 6.07
C ILE A 702 1.95 -18.43 5.93
N PHE A 703 0.80 -18.32 6.60
CA PHE A 703 0.02 -17.08 6.57
C PHE A 703 0.86 -15.88 7.08
N GLY A 704 1.72 -16.14 8.07
CA GLY A 704 2.77 -15.26 8.59
C GLY A 704 3.62 -14.62 7.49
N GLY A 705 4.31 -15.45 6.71
CA GLY A 705 5.18 -15.00 5.63
C GLY A 705 4.43 -14.26 4.50
N ILE A 706 3.22 -14.72 4.15
CA ILE A 706 2.41 -14.11 3.08
C ILE A 706 1.96 -12.69 3.44
N ALA A 707 1.48 -12.47 4.66
CA ALA A 707 1.01 -11.14 5.07
C ALA A 707 2.16 -10.13 5.20
N GLU A 708 3.35 -10.61 5.62
CA GLU A 708 4.57 -9.80 5.63
C GLU A 708 4.95 -9.36 4.21
N GLU A 709 4.82 -10.26 3.23
CA GLU A 709 5.05 -9.98 1.82
C GLU A 709 4.01 -9.03 1.19
N GLU A 710 2.71 -9.20 1.48
CA GLU A 710 1.65 -8.32 0.95
C GLU A 710 1.73 -6.89 1.48
N SER A 711 2.11 -6.74 2.76
CA SER A 711 2.38 -5.44 3.38
C SER A 711 3.54 -4.72 2.68
N ARG A 712 4.60 -5.47 2.34
CA ARG A 712 5.76 -4.97 1.57
C ARG A 712 5.38 -4.65 0.12
N ASN A 713 4.66 -5.54 -0.56
CA ASN A 713 4.35 -5.45 -2.00
C ASN A 713 3.36 -4.32 -2.34
N SER A 714 2.36 -4.04 -1.50
CA SER A 714 1.40 -2.95 -1.75
C SER A 714 2.06 -1.57 -1.74
N GLY A 715 2.98 -1.34 -0.79
CA GLY A 715 3.79 -0.13 -0.75
C GLY A 715 4.79 -0.07 -1.90
N HIS A 716 5.38 -1.22 -2.26
CA HIS A 716 6.38 -1.31 -3.32
C HIS A 716 5.83 -1.01 -4.72
N MET A 717 4.62 -1.47 -5.07
CA MET A 717 4.01 -1.20 -6.39
C MET A 717 3.63 0.27 -6.58
N ILE A 718 3.09 0.92 -5.54
CA ILE A 718 2.77 2.35 -5.57
C ILE A 718 4.06 3.17 -5.69
N ALA A 719 5.08 2.83 -4.90
CA ALA A 719 6.39 3.47 -4.97
C ALA A 719 7.06 3.26 -6.34
N TRP A 720 6.98 2.06 -6.90
CA TRP A 720 7.49 1.74 -8.25
C TRP A 720 6.78 2.57 -9.32
N GLY A 721 5.44 2.67 -9.27
CA GLY A 721 4.66 3.50 -10.19
C GLY A 721 5.05 4.98 -10.13
N MET A 722 5.20 5.53 -8.92
CA MET A 722 5.62 6.92 -8.72
C MET A 722 7.06 7.17 -9.17
N ARG A 723 7.98 6.22 -8.93
CA ARG A 723 9.37 6.30 -9.44
C ARG A 723 9.42 6.25 -10.96
N ASN A 724 8.60 5.42 -11.58
CA ASN A 724 8.57 5.31 -13.05
C ASN A 724 8.00 6.59 -13.68
N GLN A 725 7.01 7.23 -13.06
CA GLN A 725 6.53 8.56 -13.46
C GLN A 725 7.60 9.64 -13.29
N ALA A 726 8.35 9.62 -12.18
CA ALA A 726 9.47 10.54 -11.97
C ALA A 726 10.59 10.34 -13.01
N ARG A 727 10.91 9.10 -13.40
CA ARG A 727 11.87 8.82 -14.50
C ARG A 727 11.43 9.38 -15.85
N GLN A 728 10.12 9.55 -16.04
CA GLN A 728 9.54 10.15 -17.24
C GLN A 728 9.38 11.68 -17.13
N GLY A 729 9.88 12.31 -16.06
CA GLY A 729 9.71 13.75 -15.83
C GLY A 729 8.34 14.16 -15.26
N ASN A 730 7.42 13.21 -15.05
CA ASN A 730 6.05 13.50 -14.62
C ASN A 730 5.94 13.51 -13.09
N ILE A 731 6.18 14.68 -12.48
CA ILE A 731 6.20 14.83 -11.01
C ILE A 731 5.07 15.74 -10.53
N LYS A 732 4.09 15.12 -9.88
CA LYS A 732 2.98 15.84 -9.24
C LYS A 732 3.26 16.09 -7.76
N ARG A 733 3.32 17.35 -7.35
CA ARG A 733 3.37 17.74 -5.93
C ARG A 733 1.99 18.14 -5.42
N ARG A 734 1.74 17.86 -4.13
CA ARG A 734 0.52 18.28 -3.42
C ARG A 734 0.58 19.73 -2.94
N VAL A 735 1.79 20.26 -2.71
CA VAL A 735 2.04 21.64 -2.29
C VAL A 735 3.15 22.21 -3.17
N PRO A 736 2.93 23.34 -3.86
CA PRO A 736 3.95 23.97 -4.70
C PRO A 736 5.11 24.52 -3.86
N ASN A 737 6.29 24.67 -4.48
CA ASN A 737 7.42 25.34 -3.84
C ASN A 737 7.25 26.86 -3.96
N TYR A 738 7.76 27.61 -2.99
CA TYR A 738 7.71 29.07 -3.00
C TYR A 738 8.29 29.65 -4.30
N GLY A 739 7.62 30.63 -4.91
CA GLY A 739 8.00 31.16 -6.23
C GLY A 739 7.36 30.46 -7.42
N TYR A 740 6.67 29.33 -7.22
CA TYR A 740 6.02 28.54 -8.26
C TYR A 740 4.58 28.22 -7.90
N ASP A 741 3.74 27.95 -8.91
CA ASP A 741 2.46 27.26 -8.71
C ASP A 741 2.41 25.94 -9.49
N SER A 742 1.66 24.97 -8.94
CA SER A 742 1.71 23.58 -9.39
C SER A 742 0.56 23.24 -10.33
N GLY A 743 0.79 23.40 -11.65
CA GLY A 743 -0.01 22.74 -12.67
C GLY A 743 0.12 21.22 -12.58
N ASP A 744 -0.83 20.47 -13.16
CA ASP A 744 -0.75 18.99 -13.16
C ASP A 744 0.47 18.46 -13.96
N HIS A 745 1.08 19.34 -14.79
CA HIS A 745 2.40 19.20 -15.42
C HIS A 745 3.26 20.46 -15.15
N ASP A 746 3.02 21.57 -15.87
CA ASP A 746 3.90 22.74 -15.94
C ASP A 746 3.91 23.59 -14.66
N TRP A 747 5.11 23.89 -14.16
CA TRP A 747 5.31 24.78 -13.01
C TRP A 747 5.44 26.21 -13.51
N HIS A 748 4.46 27.05 -13.16
CA HIS A 748 4.48 28.46 -13.56
C HIS A 748 5.12 29.31 -12.47
N ILE A 749 6.02 30.20 -12.87
CA ILE A 749 6.67 31.16 -11.96
C ILE A 749 5.62 32.15 -11.46
N ARG A 750 5.51 32.31 -10.14
CA ARG A 750 4.70 33.36 -9.51
C ARG A 750 5.56 34.62 -9.40
N PRO A 751 5.26 35.71 -10.15
CA PRO A 751 6.18 36.85 -10.25
C PRO A 751 6.54 37.49 -8.91
N GLU A 752 5.56 37.66 -8.01
CA GLU A 752 5.77 38.30 -6.70
C GLU A 752 6.70 37.49 -5.79
N GLU A 753 6.49 36.18 -5.70
CA GLU A 753 7.33 35.31 -4.86
C GLU A 753 8.70 35.04 -5.50
N ALA A 754 8.76 34.97 -6.83
CA ALA A 754 10.01 34.81 -7.57
C ALA A 754 10.96 35.99 -7.35
N GLU A 755 10.44 37.21 -7.20
CA GLU A 755 11.26 38.38 -6.89
C GLU A 755 11.90 38.28 -5.50
N VAL A 756 11.16 37.74 -4.53
CA VAL A 756 11.72 37.45 -3.20
C VAL A 756 12.83 36.41 -3.28
N VAL A 757 12.66 35.37 -4.10
CA VAL A 757 13.71 34.37 -4.34
C VAL A 757 14.95 35.00 -4.98
N ARG A 758 14.80 35.82 -6.03
CA ARG A 758 15.93 36.55 -6.66
C ARG A 758 16.68 37.40 -5.66
N ARG A 759 15.95 38.14 -4.83
CA ARG A 759 16.54 38.94 -3.75
C ARG A 759 17.32 38.07 -2.76
N ILE A 760 16.79 36.92 -2.34
CA ILE A 760 17.52 36.01 -1.44
C ILE A 760 18.86 35.60 -2.04
N TYR A 761 18.92 35.26 -3.32
CA TYR A 761 20.17 34.87 -4.00
C TYR A 761 21.15 36.06 -4.09
N GLN A 762 20.68 37.23 -4.53
CA GLN A 762 21.50 38.45 -4.62
C GLN A 762 22.10 38.86 -3.27
N GLU A 763 21.30 38.84 -2.19
CA GLU A 763 21.78 39.23 -0.86
C GLU A 763 22.82 38.24 -0.31
N ILE A 764 22.72 36.95 -0.67
CA ILE A 764 23.75 35.96 -0.32
C ILE A 764 25.05 36.23 -1.09
N GLU A 765 24.98 36.54 -2.39
CA GLU A 765 26.14 36.95 -3.19
C GLU A 765 26.81 38.20 -2.61
N ASN A 766 26.01 39.18 -2.15
CA ASN A 766 26.47 40.39 -1.47
C ASN A 766 27.07 40.14 -0.07
N GLY A 767 27.14 38.88 0.37
CA GLY A 767 27.79 38.51 1.62
C GLY A 767 26.88 38.55 2.86
N LEU A 768 25.58 38.79 2.73
CA LEU A 768 24.67 38.71 3.88
C LEU A 768 24.50 37.26 4.34
N SER A 769 24.36 37.08 5.65
CA SER A 769 24.09 35.77 6.24
C SER A 769 22.62 35.38 6.07
N THR A 770 22.31 34.07 6.01
CA THR A 770 20.92 33.60 5.94
C THR A 770 20.07 34.07 7.13
N ARG A 771 20.70 34.36 8.28
CA ARG A 771 20.06 34.96 9.45
C ARG A 771 19.71 36.44 9.22
N ALA A 772 20.63 37.22 8.66
CA ALA A 772 20.40 38.62 8.32
C ALA A 772 19.27 38.75 7.28
N ILE A 773 19.27 37.88 6.27
CA ILE A 773 18.21 37.84 5.24
C ILE A 773 16.85 37.49 5.85
N ALA A 774 16.79 36.50 6.75
CA ALA A 774 15.54 36.17 7.45
C ALA A 774 15.01 37.35 8.29
N MET A 775 15.89 38.10 8.96
CA MET A 775 15.50 39.30 9.70
C MET A 775 14.99 40.39 8.76
N LEU A 776 15.74 40.68 7.69
CA LEU A 776 15.39 41.68 6.68
C LEU A 776 14.01 41.41 6.06
N LEU A 777 13.76 40.18 5.60
CA LEU A 777 12.46 39.81 4.99
C LEU A 777 11.31 39.88 6.00
N SER A 778 11.57 39.58 7.28
CA SER A 778 10.57 39.70 8.36
C SER A 778 10.28 41.17 8.71
N GLU A 779 11.30 42.04 8.69
CA GLU A 779 11.13 43.48 8.92
C GLU A 779 10.33 44.14 7.79
N LEU A 780 10.56 43.69 6.55
CA LEU A 780 9.81 44.11 5.36
C LEU A 780 8.40 43.51 5.28
N ARG A 781 8.00 42.67 6.25
CA ARG A 781 6.69 41.98 6.31
C ARG A 781 6.35 41.17 5.05
N ILE A 782 7.36 40.57 4.43
CA ILE A 782 7.14 39.68 3.28
C ILE A 782 6.62 38.33 3.81
N PRO A 783 5.50 37.80 3.30
CA PRO A 783 4.94 36.54 3.80
C PRO A 783 5.86 35.34 3.48
N THR A 784 5.98 34.41 4.43
CA THR A 784 6.69 33.13 4.24
C THR A 784 5.92 32.17 3.34
N PRO A 785 6.52 31.05 2.88
CA PRO A 785 5.83 30.06 2.05
C PRO A 785 4.56 29.44 2.68
N ASN A 786 4.42 29.51 4.00
CA ASN A 786 3.24 29.04 4.74
C ASN A 786 2.33 30.19 5.21
N GLY A 787 2.50 31.39 4.67
CA GLY A 787 1.68 32.57 4.98
C GLY A 787 1.91 33.20 6.36
N ARG A 788 3.07 32.97 6.99
CA ARG A 788 3.46 33.60 8.27
C ARG A 788 4.32 34.85 8.05
N ASP A 789 4.30 35.77 9.00
CA ASP A 789 5.03 37.05 8.93
C ASP A 789 6.52 36.98 9.33
N VAL A 790 6.97 35.85 9.90
CA VAL A 790 8.35 35.69 10.41
C VAL A 790 9.09 34.60 9.65
N TRP A 791 10.18 34.98 8.99
CA TRP A 791 11.04 34.06 8.24
C TRP A 791 11.98 33.27 9.15
N ASN A 792 12.04 31.96 8.91
CA ASN A 792 12.98 31.07 9.58
C ASN A 792 14.28 30.95 8.76
N VAL A 793 15.43 30.99 9.45
CA VAL A 793 16.76 30.79 8.87
C VAL A 793 16.87 29.48 8.08
N ASN A 794 16.21 28.41 8.55
CA ASN A 794 16.20 27.13 7.83
C ASN A 794 15.45 27.20 6.50
N THR A 795 14.36 27.96 6.43
CA THR A 795 13.60 28.16 5.18
C THR A 795 14.44 28.89 4.14
N ILE A 796 15.16 29.96 4.54
CA ILE A 796 16.08 30.66 3.64
C ILE A 796 17.20 29.73 3.16
N ARG A 797 17.75 28.90 4.05
CA ARG A 797 18.79 27.92 3.69
C ARG A 797 18.27 26.87 2.70
N GLU A 798 17.05 26.36 2.91
CA GLU A 798 16.42 25.40 2.00
C GLU A 798 16.13 26.02 0.64
N ILE A 799 15.70 27.29 0.59
CA ILE A 799 15.50 28.02 -0.67
C ILE A 799 16.84 28.14 -1.41
N ALA A 800 17.87 28.69 -0.76
CA ALA A 800 19.16 28.96 -1.38
C ALA A 800 19.94 27.71 -1.82
N SER A 801 19.72 26.55 -1.18
CA SER A 801 20.40 25.29 -1.52
C SER A 801 19.60 24.38 -2.44
N SER A 802 18.35 24.71 -2.74
CA SER A 802 17.50 23.86 -3.56
C SER A 802 17.81 24.02 -5.05
N PRO A 803 18.01 22.93 -5.81
CA PRO A 803 18.23 22.99 -7.26
C PRO A 803 16.96 23.37 -8.05
N ILE A 804 15.80 23.41 -7.37
CA ILE A 804 14.51 23.80 -7.96
C ILE A 804 14.61 25.19 -8.62
N TYR A 805 15.25 26.14 -7.95
CA TYR A 805 15.28 27.52 -8.45
C TYR A 805 16.15 27.73 -9.69
N LYS A 806 17.04 26.78 -10.02
CA LYS A 806 17.78 26.73 -11.29
C LYS A 806 17.13 25.84 -12.35
N GLY A 807 15.89 25.40 -12.12
CA GLY A 807 15.09 24.60 -13.06
C GLY A 807 15.25 23.08 -12.92
N ASP A 808 16.04 22.59 -11.96
CA ASP A 808 16.32 21.15 -11.79
C ASP A 808 15.48 20.54 -10.64
N TYR A 809 15.11 19.27 -10.74
CA TYR A 809 14.33 18.57 -9.70
C TYR A 809 15.01 17.29 -9.22
N VAL A 810 14.95 17.02 -7.91
CA VAL A 810 15.47 15.77 -7.32
C VAL A 810 14.35 15.03 -6.61
N TYR A 811 14.04 13.84 -7.11
CA TYR A 811 13.05 12.92 -6.56
C TYR A 811 13.70 11.90 -5.61
N GLN A 812 12.93 11.40 -4.62
CA GLN A 812 13.37 10.43 -3.60
C GLN A 812 14.44 10.96 -2.60
N LYS A 813 14.36 12.22 -2.18
CA LYS A 813 15.26 12.81 -1.14
C LYS A 813 15.14 12.17 0.25
N TYR A 814 14.05 11.47 0.54
CA TYR A 814 13.74 10.87 1.83
C TYR A 814 13.24 9.43 1.68
N VAL A 815 13.48 8.61 2.70
CA VAL A 815 13.00 7.22 2.80
C VAL A 815 12.28 7.02 4.13
N THR A 816 11.24 6.18 4.13
CA THR A 816 10.52 5.81 5.35
C THR A 816 11.07 4.51 5.90
N ASP A 817 11.48 4.51 7.16
CA ASP A 817 11.93 3.32 7.87
C ASP A 817 10.74 2.59 8.50
N TYR A 818 10.52 1.34 8.10
CA TYR A 818 9.46 0.50 8.64
C TYR A 818 9.88 -0.28 9.88
N ASN A 819 11.18 -0.41 10.15
CA ASN A 819 11.72 -1.22 11.25
C ASN A 819 11.74 -0.46 12.59
N GLN A 820 11.57 0.87 12.59
CA GLN A 820 11.61 1.73 13.79
C GLN A 820 10.42 2.70 13.89
N GLY A 821 9.20 2.20 13.67
CA GLY A 821 7.97 2.96 13.96
C GLY A 821 7.62 4.06 12.94
N ARG A 822 7.80 3.83 11.64
CA ARG A 822 7.45 4.75 10.53
C ARG A 822 8.09 6.14 10.67
N ARG A 823 9.41 6.19 10.79
CA ARG A 823 10.14 7.46 10.78
C ARG A 823 10.66 7.78 9.38
N VAL A 824 10.45 9.01 8.92
CA VAL A 824 10.99 9.51 7.65
C VAL A 824 12.40 10.06 7.90
N ARG A 825 13.40 9.52 7.21
CA ARG A 825 14.80 10.00 7.24
C ARG A 825 15.27 10.47 5.86
N LYS A 826 16.36 11.22 5.83
CA LYS A 826 17.02 11.59 4.56
C LYS A 826 17.57 10.31 3.91
N ASN A 827 17.46 10.25 2.58
CA ASN A 827 17.99 9.14 1.81
C ASN A 827 19.52 9.30 1.68
N GLU A 828 20.28 8.41 2.31
CA GLU A 828 21.76 8.42 2.31
C GLU A 828 22.36 7.37 1.35
N GLY A 829 21.56 6.89 0.39
CA GLY A 829 21.91 5.78 -0.50
C GLY A 829 21.03 4.54 -0.30
N ASP A 830 20.01 4.64 0.55
CA ASP A 830 19.03 3.57 0.78
C ASP A 830 18.21 3.25 -0.49
N GLN A 831 17.98 4.25 -1.35
CA GLN A 831 17.22 4.12 -2.60
C GLN A 831 17.77 5.06 -3.69
N ASP A 832 17.60 4.71 -4.96
CA ASP A 832 18.00 5.57 -6.08
C ASP A 832 17.30 6.94 -6.03
N GLN A 833 18.11 8.00 -6.07
CA GLN A 833 17.60 9.37 -6.28
C GLN A 833 17.57 9.66 -7.78
N ILE A 834 16.47 10.24 -8.25
CA ILE A 834 16.33 10.63 -9.67
C ILE A 834 16.57 12.13 -9.75
N TYR A 835 17.63 12.51 -10.45
CA TYR A 835 17.95 13.88 -10.79
C TYR A 835 17.40 14.20 -12.17
N ILE A 836 16.61 15.27 -12.29
CA ILE A 836 15.97 15.69 -13.55
C ILE A 836 16.43 17.10 -13.85
N GLU A 837 17.21 17.22 -14.91
CA GLU A 837 17.69 18.51 -15.42
C GLU A 837 16.61 19.20 -16.25
N PHE A 838 16.56 20.54 -16.16
CA PHE A 838 15.65 21.36 -16.98
C PHE A 838 14.17 20.94 -16.86
N HIS A 839 13.75 20.53 -15.67
CA HIS A 839 12.39 20.08 -15.41
C HIS A 839 11.36 21.20 -15.59
N HIS A 840 11.72 22.44 -15.27
CA HIS A 840 10.82 23.60 -15.33
C HIS A 840 11.60 24.91 -15.47
N ASP A 841 10.89 26.00 -15.73
CA ASP A 841 11.51 27.32 -15.92
C ASP A 841 12.27 27.79 -14.66
N PRO A 842 13.54 28.18 -14.80
CA PRO A 842 14.34 28.65 -13.68
C PRO A 842 13.93 30.05 -13.23
N ILE A 843 13.90 30.29 -11.91
CA ILE A 843 13.80 31.65 -11.34
C ILE A 843 15.19 32.33 -11.32
N ILE A 844 16.24 31.53 -11.12
CA ILE A 844 17.65 31.93 -11.02
C ILE A 844 18.44 31.19 -12.10
N ASP A 845 19.32 31.89 -12.82
CA ASP A 845 20.22 31.26 -13.77
C ASP A 845 21.24 30.33 -13.07
N ARG A 846 21.79 29.38 -13.84
CA ARG A 846 22.69 28.36 -13.30
C ARG A 846 23.95 28.96 -12.70
N ASP A 847 24.52 29.98 -13.34
CA ASP A 847 25.76 30.60 -12.90
C ASP A 847 25.57 31.30 -11.54
N THR A 848 24.47 32.04 -11.37
CA THR A 848 24.10 32.66 -10.09
C THR A 848 23.85 31.61 -9.01
N TRP A 849 23.18 30.50 -9.34
CA TRP A 849 22.96 29.44 -8.38
C TRP A 849 24.27 28.78 -7.91
N GLU A 850 25.20 28.53 -8.83
CA GLU A 850 26.51 27.96 -8.55
C GLU A 850 27.38 28.89 -7.70
N ARG A 851 27.43 30.19 -8.02
CA ARG A 851 28.14 31.20 -7.19
C ARG A 851 27.62 31.21 -5.76
N VAL A 852 26.30 31.16 -5.57
CA VAL A 852 25.70 31.08 -4.23
C VAL A 852 26.06 29.78 -3.52
N GLN A 853 26.12 28.63 -4.20
CA GLN A 853 26.56 27.38 -3.57
C GLN A 853 28.01 27.46 -3.10
N VAL A 854 28.91 28.09 -3.87
CA VAL A 854 30.30 28.31 -3.47
C VAL A 854 30.35 29.12 -2.16
N VAL A 855 29.58 30.21 -2.08
CA VAL A 855 29.50 31.04 -0.86
C VAL A 855 28.95 30.25 0.33
N LEU A 856 27.91 29.43 0.13
CA LEU A 856 27.35 28.59 1.19
C LEU A 856 28.31 27.50 1.65
N GLN A 857 29.05 26.88 0.72
CA GLN A 857 30.03 25.84 1.01
C GLN A 857 31.25 26.39 1.73
N ASP A 858 31.80 27.53 1.31
CA ASP A 858 32.89 28.23 2.01
C ASP A 858 32.48 28.58 3.44
N ARG A 859 31.27 29.11 3.64
CA ARG A 859 30.72 29.36 4.99
C ARG A 859 30.58 28.08 5.81
N HIS A 860 30.14 26.98 5.19
CA HIS A 860 29.99 25.69 5.86
C HIS A 860 31.35 25.10 6.28
N VAL A 861 32.35 25.17 5.39
CA VAL A 861 33.72 24.74 5.67
C VAL A 861 34.32 25.59 6.78
N ARG A 862 34.26 26.92 6.70
CA ARG A 862 34.74 27.82 7.78
C ARG A 862 34.06 27.53 9.13
N HIS A 863 32.76 27.23 9.12
CA HIS A 863 32.02 26.84 10.32
C HIS A 863 32.48 25.48 10.87
N ASN A 864 32.64 24.46 10.02
CA ASN A 864 33.08 23.12 10.43
C ASN A 864 34.55 23.08 10.83
N GLU A 865 35.40 23.88 10.21
CA GLU A 865 36.79 24.07 10.59
C GLU A 865 36.92 24.74 11.95
N ARG A 866 36.09 25.77 12.23
CA ARG A 866 35.94 26.26 13.61
C ARG A 866 35.49 25.13 14.54
N LYS A 867 34.50 24.32 14.15
CA LYS A 867 33.96 23.23 14.99
C LYS A 867 34.93 22.06 15.24
N LYS A 868 35.76 21.67 14.26
CA LYS A 868 36.82 20.64 14.39
C LYS A 868 37.99 21.14 15.25
N ARG A 869 38.13 22.46 15.37
CA ARG A 869 39.06 23.15 16.29
C ARG A 869 38.38 23.55 17.62
N GLU A 870 37.10 23.18 17.83
CA GLU A 870 36.27 23.58 18.98
C GLU A 870 35.32 22.43 19.47
N PRO A 871 35.87 21.36 20.07
CA PRO A 871 35.10 20.23 20.63
C PRO A 871 34.35 20.59 21.93
N ASP A 872 33.25 19.87 22.24
CA ASP A 872 32.39 20.05 23.42
C ASP A 872 33.07 19.63 24.77
N ILE A 873 34.17 20.30 25.14
CA ILE A 873 34.98 20.06 26.35
C ILE A 873 34.43 20.82 27.56
N GLY A 874 34.26 20.15 28.70
CA GLY A 874 33.93 20.80 29.98
C GLY A 874 32.83 20.06 30.73
N GLU A 875 31.73 20.74 31.05
CA GLU A 875 30.54 20.10 31.59
C GLU A 875 29.82 19.29 30.50
N LYS A 876 29.51 18.02 30.78
CA LYS A 876 28.72 17.17 29.87
C LYS A 876 27.23 17.50 30.00
N ARG A 877 26.50 17.43 28.88
CA ARG A 877 25.04 17.60 28.86
C ARG A 877 24.36 16.47 29.62
N ASN A 878 23.44 16.82 30.52
CA ASN A 878 22.56 15.86 31.18
C ASN A 878 21.19 15.84 30.50
N SER A 879 20.86 14.72 29.83
CA SER A 879 19.61 14.54 29.12
C SER A 879 18.42 14.24 30.04
N ALA A 880 18.65 13.77 31.27
CA ALA A 880 17.60 13.38 32.21
C ALA A 880 16.67 14.53 32.61
N LEU A 881 17.22 15.75 32.60
CA LEU A 881 16.52 16.98 32.94
C LEU A 881 15.59 17.46 31.81
N GLU A 882 15.74 16.93 30.59
CA GLU A 882 14.89 17.28 29.46
C GLU A 882 13.48 16.76 29.68
N HIS A 883 12.48 17.58 29.31
CA HIS A 883 11.06 17.23 29.41
C HIS A 883 10.49 17.05 30.83
N LYS A 884 11.31 17.18 31.89
CA LYS A 884 10.89 17.03 33.28
C LYS A 884 10.74 18.36 34.02
N MET A 885 11.37 19.44 33.56
CA MET A 885 11.35 20.75 34.24
C MET A 885 10.37 21.74 33.62
N TYR A 886 9.51 22.34 34.44
CA TYR A 886 8.42 23.25 34.05
C TYR A 886 8.50 24.56 34.81
N CYS A 887 8.14 25.66 34.15
CA CYS A 887 8.08 26.98 34.78
C CYS A 887 6.84 27.12 35.67
N SER A 888 7.01 27.57 36.92
CA SER A 888 5.89 27.82 37.84
C SER A 888 4.94 28.93 37.38
N ILE A 889 5.40 29.84 36.51
CA ILE A 889 4.60 31.00 36.08
C ILE A 889 3.82 30.71 34.80
N CYS A 890 4.48 30.18 33.77
CA CYS A 890 3.85 29.98 32.46
C CYS A 890 3.53 28.51 32.13
N GLY A 891 3.91 27.57 32.99
CA GLY A 891 3.70 26.13 32.75
C GLY A 891 4.52 25.55 31.59
N LYS A 892 5.33 26.35 30.89
CA LYS A 892 6.16 25.86 29.77
C LYS A 892 7.39 25.12 30.27
N LEU A 893 7.87 24.20 29.44
CA LEU A 893 9.11 23.45 29.65
C LEU A 893 10.32 24.37 29.73
N TYR A 894 11.23 24.08 30.67
CA TYR A 894 12.56 24.68 30.71
C TYR A 894 13.39 24.14 29.54
N LYS A 895 14.16 25.03 28.90
CA LYS A 895 15.05 24.71 27.80
C LYS A 895 16.51 24.90 28.23
N ARG A 896 17.39 24.17 27.53
CA ARG A 896 18.83 24.26 27.74
C ARG A 896 19.43 25.38 26.90
N LYS A 897 20.31 26.17 27.50
CA LYS A 897 21.21 27.12 26.85
C LYS A 897 22.65 26.66 27.08
N ARG A 898 23.45 26.55 26.01
CA ARG A 898 24.89 26.29 26.08
C ARG A 898 25.63 27.61 26.12
N ASP A 899 26.63 27.71 26.99
CA ASP A 899 27.56 28.82 27.06
C ASP A 899 28.99 28.29 26.85
N VAL A 900 29.82 29.05 26.15
CA VAL A 900 31.21 28.68 25.84
C VAL A 900 32.10 29.84 26.27
N TYR A 901 33.04 29.58 27.18
CA TYR A 901 34.00 30.57 27.66
C TYR A 901 35.43 30.09 27.41
N GLU A 902 36.34 31.03 27.19
CA GLU A 902 37.74 30.74 26.88
C GLU A 902 38.63 31.02 28.10
N SER A 903 39.52 30.09 28.42
CA SER A 903 40.52 30.22 29.48
C SER A 903 41.83 29.61 29.01
N HIS A 904 42.94 30.36 29.09
CA HIS A 904 44.27 29.94 28.63
C HIS A 904 44.27 29.34 27.20
N ARG A 905 43.56 29.98 26.27
CA ARG A 905 43.37 29.54 24.87
C ARG A 905 42.61 28.21 24.68
N THR A 906 41.98 27.70 25.74
CA THR A 906 41.11 26.52 25.69
C THR A 906 39.66 26.95 25.90
N LYS A 907 38.75 26.48 25.04
CA LYS A 907 37.31 26.73 25.15
C LYS A 907 36.65 25.68 26.05
N TYR A 908 35.83 26.14 26.98
CA TYR A 908 35.11 25.32 27.95
C TYR A 908 33.61 25.52 27.82
N HIS A 909 32.87 24.43 27.95
CA HIS A 909 31.42 24.37 27.80
C HIS A 909 30.74 24.37 29.17
N ARG A 910 29.71 25.19 29.32
CA ARG A 910 28.77 25.19 30.46
C ARG A 910 27.33 25.05 29.98
N HIS A 911 26.51 24.41 30.78
CA HIS A 911 25.09 24.24 30.50
C HIS A 911 24.23 24.99 31.51
N TYR A 912 23.25 25.73 30.99
CA TYR A 912 22.27 26.45 31.77
C TYR A 912 20.87 26.03 31.35
N TRP A 913 19.92 26.15 32.27
CA TRP A 913 18.50 25.90 32.03
C TRP A 913 17.68 27.10 32.45
N GLY A 914 16.67 27.42 31.66
CA GLY A 914 15.76 28.52 31.93
C GLY A 914 14.44 28.35 31.21
N CYS A 915 13.48 29.21 31.56
CA CYS A 915 12.19 29.24 30.89
C CYS A 915 12.37 29.48 29.39
N ASP A 916 11.66 28.71 28.56
CA ASP A 916 11.67 28.82 27.09
C ASP A 916 11.41 30.27 26.61
N ALA A 917 10.51 30.98 27.31
CA ALA A 917 10.17 32.35 27.01
C ALA A 917 11.33 33.34 27.23
N ASN A 918 12.19 33.11 28.23
CA ASN A 918 13.40 33.89 28.42
C ASN A 918 14.45 33.53 27.36
N ILE A 919 14.75 32.23 27.20
CA ILE A 919 15.83 31.77 26.31
C ILE A 919 15.61 32.24 24.87
N HIS A 920 14.37 32.22 24.39
CA HIS A 920 14.02 32.68 23.05
C HIS A 920 13.50 34.12 22.99
N GLN A 921 13.57 34.88 24.10
CA GLN A 921 13.08 36.27 24.23
C GLN A 921 11.70 36.51 23.62
N ILE A 922 10.74 35.62 23.90
CA ILE A 922 9.41 35.66 23.28
C ILE A 922 8.65 36.89 23.78
N LYS A 923 8.36 37.84 22.87
CA LYS A 923 7.80 39.16 23.21
C LYS A 923 6.37 39.13 23.79
N HIS A 924 5.59 38.08 23.51
CA HIS A 924 4.17 37.95 23.93
C HIS A 924 3.95 37.09 25.18
N VAL A 925 4.98 36.89 26.01
CA VAL A 925 4.87 36.08 27.26
C VAL A 925 5.08 37.00 28.47
N ASN A 926 4.49 36.62 29.62
CA ASN A 926 4.61 37.31 30.91
C ASN A 926 6.04 37.84 31.17
N ALA A 927 6.16 39.12 31.53
CA ALA A 927 7.42 39.82 31.76
C ALA A 927 8.33 39.13 32.80
N VAL A 928 7.74 38.48 33.81
CA VAL A 928 8.49 37.72 34.83
C VAL A 928 9.14 36.48 34.22
N CYS A 929 8.49 35.81 33.27
CA CYS A 929 9.10 34.70 32.54
C CYS A 929 10.22 35.18 31.62
N ARG A 930 10.05 36.33 30.96
CA ARG A 930 11.06 36.91 30.06
C ARG A 930 12.33 37.32 30.81
N ASN A 931 12.19 37.79 32.05
CA ASN A 931 13.30 38.21 32.91
C ASN A 931 13.75 37.12 33.90
N SER A 932 13.19 35.91 33.83
CA SER A 932 13.53 34.80 34.73
C SER A 932 15.01 34.44 34.61
N ARG A 933 15.68 34.09 35.71
CA ARG A 933 17.13 33.79 35.66
C ARG A 933 17.40 32.43 35.01
N THR A 934 18.42 32.32 34.14
CA THR A 934 18.95 31.03 33.71
C THR A 934 19.91 30.47 34.77
N MET A 935 19.74 29.22 35.18
CA MET A 935 20.48 28.57 36.26
C MET A 935 21.40 27.46 35.72
N GLN A 936 22.54 27.21 36.36
CA GLN A 936 23.52 26.20 35.90
C GLN A 936 22.98 24.77 36.01
N GLN A 937 23.35 23.87 35.10
CA GLN A 937 22.94 22.46 35.13
C GLN A 937 23.36 21.77 36.43
N ARG A 938 24.61 21.99 36.89
CA ARG A 938 25.09 21.51 38.20
C ARG A 938 24.19 21.87 39.38
N TYR A 939 23.50 23.01 39.34
CA TYR A 939 22.57 23.36 40.42
C TYR A 939 21.45 22.33 40.54
N TYR A 940 20.82 21.96 39.43
CA TYR A 940 19.72 20.98 39.44
C TYR A 940 20.20 19.58 39.85
N GLU A 941 21.42 19.21 39.44
CA GLU A 941 22.05 17.94 39.80
C GLU A 941 22.36 17.89 41.31
N GLU A 942 23.11 18.88 41.84
CA GLU A 942 23.43 18.97 43.27
C GLU A 942 22.16 19.10 44.13
N HIS A 943 21.15 19.82 43.63
CA HIS A 943 19.89 19.99 44.32
C HIS A 943 19.08 18.69 44.36
N PHE A 944 19.10 17.88 43.29
CA PHE A 944 18.50 16.56 43.30
C PHE A 944 19.23 15.61 44.27
N MET A 945 20.56 15.68 44.34
CA MET A 945 21.34 14.90 45.32
C MET A 945 20.99 15.30 46.77
N ASP A 946 20.82 16.59 47.05
CA ASP A 946 20.34 17.08 48.36
C ASP A 946 18.92 16.60 48.66
N PHE A 947 18.03 16.64 47.66
CA PHE A 947 16.70 16.07 47.76
C PHE A 947 16.76 14.59 48.13
N LEU A 948 17.56 13.77 47.43
CA LEU A 948 17.72 12.34 47.73
C LEU A 948 18.21 12.12 49.16
N GLN A 949 19.19 12.89 49.63
CA GLN A 949 19.69 12.78 51.01
C GLN A 949 18.60 13.04 52.07
N ARG A 950 17.68 13.98 51.82
CA ARG A 950 16.55 14.26 52.72
C ARG A 950 15.37 13.31 52.54
N PHE A 951 15.21 12.76 51.34
CA PHE A 951 14.14 11.84 50.99
C PHE A 951 14.40 10.43 51.54
N ILE A 952 15.65 9.96 51.53
CA ILE A 952 16.05 8.62 51.99
C ILE A 952 15.53 8.29 53.41
N PRO A 953 15.68 9.16 54.43
CA PRO A 953 15.12 8.91 55.76
C PRO A 953 13.60 8.72 55.78
N GLN A 954 12.87 9.29 54.81
CA GLN A 954 11.40 9.23 54.73
C GLN A 954 10.91 8.10 53.82
N MET A 955 11.78 7.21 53.34
CA MET A 955 11.41 6.13 52.42
C MET A 955 10.31 5.20 52.96
N LYS A 956 10.29 4.94 54.28
CA LYS A 956 9.21 4.14 54.89
C LYS A 956 7.85 4.83 54.76
N THR A 957 7.81 6.15 54.97
CA THR A 957 6.61 6.97 54.82
C THR A 957 6.18 7.06 53.36
N PHE A 958 7.13 7.27 52.44
CA PHE A 958 6.87 7.28 50.99
C PHE A 958 6.31 5.93 50.52
N LYS A 959 6.90 4.81 50.96
CA LYS A 959 6.40 3.47 50.63
C LYS A 959 4.94 3.31 51.10
N LYS A 960 4.63 3.70 52.34
CA LYS A 960 3.26 3.64 52.87
C LYS A 960 2.29 4.51 52.06
N GLN A 961 2.67 5.74 51.72
CA GLN A 961 1.84 6.64 50.91
C GLN A 961 1.60 6.08 49.50
N ALA A 962 2.62 5.50 48.86
CA ALA A 962 2.48 4.84 47.56
C ALA A 962 1.57 3.62 47.65
N GLU A 963 1.72 2.79 48.70
CA GLU A 963 0.84 1.64 48.97
C GLU A 963 -0.61 2.07 49.23
N ASP A 964 -0.84 3.17 49.96
CA ASP A 964 -2.18 3.73 50.20
C ASP A 964 -2.82 4.27 48.92
N THR A 965 -2.05 4.94 48.05
CA THR A 965 -2.52 5.37 46.72
C THR A 965 -2.90 4.18 45.85
N ILE A 966 -2.07 3.13 45.82
CA ILE A 966 -2.36 1.88 45.11
C ILE A 966 -3.62 1.22 45.69
N ARG A 967 -3.79 1.21 47.01
CA ARG A 967 -4.96 0.63 47.68
C ARG A 967 -6.26 1.36 47.34
N LYS A 968 -6.22 2.68 47.11
CA LYS A 968 -7.38 3.45 46.64
C LYS A 968 -7.77 3.12 45.20
N ILE A 969 -6.81 2.75 44.36
CA ILE A 969 -7.04 2.34 42.97
C ILE A 969 -7.58 0.91 42.92
N ASP A 970 -7.02 0.01 43.75
CA ASP A 970 -7.38 -1.40 43.83
C ASP A 970 -8.85 -1.61 44.28
N LEU A 971 -9.35 -2.82 44.08
CA LEU A 971 -10.71 -3.19 44.44
C LEU A 971 -10.84 -3.32 45.97
N ASN A 972 -11.87 -2.68 46.54
CA ASN A 972 -12.23 -2.85 47.95
C ASN A 972 -13.23 -4.01 48.14
N ASP A 973 -13.53 -4.39 49.38
CA ASP A 973 -14.43 -5.51 49.69
C ASP A 973 -15.84 -5.32 49.09
N LYS A 974 -16.32 -4.07 48.97
CA LYS A 974 -17.60 -3.76 48.32
C LYS A 974 -17.53 -3.94 46.80
N ASP A 975 -16.40 -3.59 46.19
CA ASP A 975 -16.16 -3.78 44.76
C ASP A 975 -16.07 -5.27 44.42
N ILE A 976 -15.45 -6.08 45.30
CA ILE A 976 -15.37 -7.55 45.16
C ILE A 976 -16.76 -8.18 45.31
N GLU A 977 -17.56 -7.74 46.28
CA GLU A 977 -18.94 -8.21 46.44
C GLU A 977 -19.82 -7.79 45.24
N ARG A 978 -19.59 -6.58 44.70
CA ARG A 978 -20.24 -6.12 43.48
C ARG A 978 -19.85 -6.97 42.27
N GLU A 979 -18.57 -7.30 42.12
CA GLU A 979 -18.08 -8.21 41.09
C GLU A 979 -18.78 -9.57 41.16
N ARG A 980 -18.87 -10.14 42.37
CA ARG A 980 -19.55 -11.42 42.62
C ARG A 980 -21.02 -11.38 42.22
N LYS A 981 -21.73 -10.30 42.56
CA LYS A 981 -23.13 -10.09 42.15
C LYS A 981 -23.28 -9.97 40.64
N ILE A 982 -22.42 -9.20 39.99
CA ILE A 982 -22.45 -9.02 38.52
C ILE A 982 -22.23 -10.37 37.82
N ARG A 983 -21.28 -11.19 38.29
CA ARG A 983 -21.03 -12.53 37.74
C ARG A 983 -22.25 -13.44 37.89
N LEU A 984 -22.89 -13.46 39.06
CA LEU A 984 -24.09 -14.26 39.29
C LEU A 984 -25.28 -13.80 38.44
N GLU A 985 -25.40 -12.49 38.19
CA GLU A 985 -26.39 -11.96 37.25
C GLU A 985 -26.09 -12.35 35.80
N ILE A 986 -24.82 -12.31 35.37
CA ILE A 986 -24.42 -12.77 34.03
C ILE A 986 -24.81 -14.23 33.81
N ASP A 987 -24.56 -15.11 34.78
CA ASP A 987 -24.91 -16.53 34.69
C ASP A 987 -26.43 -16.72 34.56
N ARG A 988 -27.22 -16.02 35.39
CA ARG A 988 -28.69 -16.06 35.32
C ARG A 988 -29.21 -15.56 33.96
N TRP A 989 -28.61 -14.50 33.42
CA TRP A 989 -29.04 -13.92 32.14
C TRP A 989 -28.62 -14.77 30.95
N ASN A 990 -27.44 -15.41 30.99
CA ASN A 990 -27.01 -16.37 29.98
C ASN A 990 -27.95 -17.59 29.93
N HIS A 991 -28.36 -18.10 31.09
CA HIS A 991 -29.34 -19.19 31.15
C HIS A 991 -30.70 -18.77 30.58
N ALA A 992 -31.22 -17.59 30.94
CA ALA A 992 -32.46 -17.08 30.38
C ALA A 992 -32.39 -16.81 28.86
N LEU A 993 -31.22 -16.37 28.36
CA LEU A 993 -30.98 -16.17 26.93
C LEU A 993 -30.98 -17.51 26.18
N TYR A 994 -30.38 -18.54 26.76
CA TYR A 994 -30.41 -19.89 26.21
C TYR A 994 -31.84 -20.42 26.09
N GLU A 995 -32.63 -20.35 27.17
CA GLU A 995 -34.04 -20.78 27.14
C GLU A 995 -34.84 -20.01 26.09
N ALA A 996 -34.67 -18.68 26.00
CA ALA A 996 -35.39 -17.86 25.02
C ALA A 996 -35.02 -18.19 23.57
N VAL A 997 -33.76 -18.56 23.29
CA VAL A 997 -33.32 -18.95 21.94
C VAL A 997 -33.78 -20.38 21.61
N ASP A 998 -33.80 -21.29 22.57
CA ASP A 998 -34.28 -22.66 22.41
C ASP A 998 -35.80 -22.70 22.16
N GLU A 999 -36.58 -21.92 22.92
CA GLU A 999 -38.02 -21.70 22.70
C GLU A 999 -38.33 -21.16 21.30
N GLN A 1000 -37.53 -20.21 20.78
CA GLN A 1000 -37.68 -19.68 19.42
C GLN A 1000 -37.43 -20.70 18.31
N LEU A 1001 -36.59 -21.71 18.56
CA LEU A 1001 -36.30 -22.77 17.60
C LEU A 1001 -37.39 -23.85 17.59
N HIS A 1002 -38.11 -24.01 18.70
CA HIS A 1002 -39.11 -25.06 18.89
C HIS A 1002 -40.57 -24.59 18.64
N GLU A 1003 -40.89 -23.32 18.83
CA GLU A 1003 -42.19 -22.73 18.45
C GLU A 1003 -42.03 -21.66 17.37
N LYS A 1004 -43.00 -21.51 16.45
CA LYS A 1004 -42.96 -20.52 15.36
C LYS A 1004 -42.82 -19.08 15.87
N GLY A 1005 -41.59 -18.65 16.11
CA GLY A 1005 -41.06 -17.28 16.06
C GLY A 1005 -41.76 -16.23 16.92
N LYS A 1006 -41.94 -16.46 18.23
CA LYS A 1006 -42.70 -15.51 19.07
C LYS A 1006 -41.92 -14.48 19.90
N ASP A 1007 -40.60 -14.54 20.06
CA ASP A 1007 -39.95 -13.67 21.06
C ASP A 1007 -38.59 -13.05 20.69
N ALA A 1008 -38.43 -12.54 19.47
CA ALA A 1008 -37.21 -11.83 19.04
C ALA A 1008 -36.84 -10.65 19.98
N ALA A 1009 -37.85 -9.96 20.52
CA ALA A 1009 -37.68 -8.85 21.45
C ALA A 1009 -37.08 -9.28 22.80
N LYS A 1010 -37.43 -10.47 23.31
CA LYS A 1010 -36.91 -11.02 24.57
C LYS A 1010 -35.42 -11.35 24.45
N VAL A 1011 -35.01 -11.94 23.32
CA VAL A 1011 -33.60 -12.22 23.01
C VAL A 1011 -32.78 -10.94 22.90
N GLU A 1012 -33.31 -9.90 22.23
CA GLU A 1012 -32.65 -8.59 22.12
C GLU A 1012 -32.49 -7.92 23.49
N GLN A 1013 -33.53 -7.96 24.33
CA GLN A 1013 -33.50 -7.41 25.69
C GLN A 1013 -32.45 -8.10 26.57
N LEU A 1014 -32.41 -9.45 26.53
CA LEU A 1014 -31.46 -10.24 27.31
C LEU A 1014 -30.02 -10.01 26.83
N THR A 1015 -29.80 -9.94 25.52
CA THR A 1015 -28.48 -9.66 24.93
C THR A 1015 -27.98 -8.26 25.34
N THR A 1016 -28.85 -7.25 25.25
CA THR A 1016 -28.50 -5.86 25.65
C THR A 1016 -28.12 -5.78 27.13
N GLY A 1017 -28.89 -6.41 28.02
CA GLY A 1017 -28.59 -6.37 29.45
C GLY A 1017 -27.39 -7.22 29.87
N LEU A 1018 -27.00 -8.24 29.08
CA LEU A 1018 -25.73 -8.95 29.22
C LEU A 1018 -24.54 -8.03 28.89
N THR A 1019 -24.62 -7.29 27.78
CA THR A 1019 -23.57 -6.35 27.36
C THR A 1019 -23.28 -5.29 28.43
N VAL A 1020 -24.31 -4.71 29.05
CA VAL A 1020 -24.14 -3.73 30.14
C VAL A 1020 -23.37 -4.31 31.33
N ARG A 1021 -23.67 -5.56 31.72
CA ARG A 1021 -23.00 -6.23 32.84
C ARG A 1021 -21.56 -6.58 32.55
N TYR A 1022 -21.27 -7.02 31.32
CA TYR A 1022 -19.88 -7.23 30.87
C TYR A 1022 -19.06 -5.94 30.89
N ASP A 1023 -19.66 -4.78 30.57
CA ASP A 1023 -18.97 -3.48 30.68
C ASP A 1023 -18.70 -3.07 32.13
N GLN A 1024 -19.65 -3.32 33.04
CA GLN A 1024 -19.43 -3.12 34.48
C GLN A 1024 -18.29 -3.99 35.02
N LEU A 1025 -18.19 -5.25 34.60
CA LEU A 1025 -17.09 -6.15 34.96
C LEU A 1025 -15.75 -5.63 34.42
N ARG A 1026 -15.74 -5.16 33.17
CA ARG A 1026 -14.55 -4.60 32.52
C ARG A 1026 -13.96 -3.40 33.28
N GLN A 1027 -14.81 -2.48 33.77
CA GLN A 1027 -14.34 -1.32 34.55
C GLN A 1027 -13.62 -1.74 35.85
N LEU A 1028 -14.05 -2.84 36.48
CA LEU A 1028 -13.40 -3.39 37.67
C LEU A 1028 -12.06 -4.06 37.32
N ASP A 1029 -11.99 -4.79 36.20
CA ASP A 1029 -10.75 -5.42 35.70
C ASP A 1029 -9.68 -4.39 35.32
N GLU A 1030 -10.07 -3.28 34.70
CA GLU A 1030 -9.16 -2.18 34.35
C GLU A 1030 -8.51 -1.57 35.61
N ARG A 1031 -9.31 -1.30 36.66
CA ARG A 1031 -8.80 -0.82 37.96
C ARG A 1031 -7.83 -1.82 38.60
N ARG A 1032 -8.16 -3.12 38.56
CA ARG A 1032 -7.32 -4.18 39.10
C ARG A 1032 -5.99 -4.30 38.36
N LEU A 1033 -6.00 -4.18 37.04
CA LEU A 1033 -4.78 -4.19 36.22
C LEU A 1033 -3.90 -2.99 36.52
N GLN A 1034 -4.48 -1.79 36.58
CA GLN A 1034 -3.78 -0.57 36.93
C GLN A 1034 -3.10 -0.68 38.30
N ALA A 1035 -3.81 -1.18 39.32
CA ALA A 1035 -3.23 -1.42 40.64
C ALA A 1035 -2.06 -2.43 40.61
N LYS A 1036 -2.16 -3.49 39.80
CA LYS A 1036 -1.08 -4.50 39.63
C LYS A 1036 0.16 -3.90 38.97
N GLU A 1037 -0.01 -3.06 37.97
CA GLU A 1037 1.09 -2.37 37.29
C GLU A 1037 1.79 -1.37 38.22
N GLU A 1038 1.02 -0.57 38.96
CA GLU A 1038 1.57 0.38 39.94
C GLU A 1038 2.36 -0.34 41.04
N ARG A 1039 1.91 -1.52 41.51
CA ARG A 1039 2.68 -2.36 42.43
C ARG A 1039 4.02 -2.80 41.85
N ARG A 1040 4.05 -3.16 40.56
CA ARG A 1040 5.28 -3.56 39.87
C ARG A 1040 6.24 -2.38 39.73
N ASN A 1041 5.73 -1.21 39.37
CA ASN A 1041 6.50 0.03 39.27
C ASN A 1041 7.09 0.43 40.62
N LEU A 1042 6.30 0.36 41.70
CA LEU A 1042 6.78 0.60 43.07
C LEU A 1042 7.91 -0.37 43.45
N LYS A 1043 7.76 -1.67 43.17
CA LYS A 1043 8.81 -2.66 43.44
C LYS A 1043 10.11 -2.37 42.68
N ARG A 1044 10.02 -1.98 41.41
CA ARG A 1044 11.19 -1.59 40.59
C ARG A 1044 11.86 -0.33 41.13
N LEU A 1045 11.08 0.68 41.49
CA LEU A 1045 11.58 1.93 42.07
C LEU A 1045 12.32 1.68 43.40
N LEU A 1046 11.74 0.87 44.29
CA LEU A 1046 12.38 0.49 45.55
C LEU A 1046 13.71 -0.26 45.33
N LYS A 1047 13.79 -1.11 44.30
CA LYS A 1047 15.05 -1.78 43.92
C LYS A 1047 16.11 -0.78 43.46
N LEU A 1048 15.75 0.20 42.63
CA LEU A 1048 16.68 1.25 42.19
C LEU A 1048 17.14 2.13 43.35
N LEU A 1049 16.25 2.48 44.27
CA LEU A 1049 16.56 3.25 45.47
C LEU A 1049 17.53 2.49 46.39
N ASN A 1050 17.28 1.20 46.62
CA ASN A 1050 18.17 0.36 47.42
C ASN A 1050 19.55 0.21 46.77
N GLY A 1051 19.62 0.00 45.45
CA GLY A 1051 20.90 -0.06 44.74
C GLY A 1051 21.74 1.23 44.84
N TYR A 1052 21.09 2.40 44.87
CA TYR A 1052 21.77 3.67 45.11
C TYR A 1052 22.24 3.84 46.57
N LEU A 1053 21.53 3.24 47.55
CA LEU A 1053 21.95 3.25 48.95
C LEU A 1053 23.22 2.43 49.19
N ASP A 1054 23.40 1.34 48.42
CA ASP A 1054 24.54 0.43 48.52
C ASP A 1054 25.82 1.03 47.92
N ASP A 1055 25.71 1.74 46.79
CA ASP A 1055 26.83 2.37 46.07
C ASP A 1055 26.62 3.89 45.97
N ARG A 1056 26.84 4.60 47.08
CA ARG A 1056 26.62 6.05 47.20
C ARG A 1056 27.62 6.84 46.36
N SER A 1057 27.36 6.93 45.06
CA SER A 1057 28.12 7.77 44.14
C SER A 1057 27.85 9.26 44.37
N GLU A 1058 28.88 10.09 44.26
CA GLU A 1058 28.72 11.54 44.17
C GLU A 1058 28.19 11.99 42.80
N ALA A 1059 28.13 11.08 41.81
CA ALA A 1059 27.61 11.37 40.48
C ALA A 1059 26.07 11.36 40.44
N PHE A 1060 25.50 12.18 39.55
CA PHE A 1060 24.05 12.29 39.38
C PHE A 1060 23.43 10.96 38.86
N PRO A 1061 22.50 10.31 39.59
CA PRO A 1061 21.92 9.04 39.19
C PRO A 1061 20.76 9.27 38.21
N GLN A 1062 21.08 9.35 36.91
CA GLN A 1062 20.10 9.65 35.85
C GLN A 1062 18.90 8.68 35.82
N THR A 1063 19.13 7.38 35.90
CA THR A 1063 18.06 6.36 35.85
C THR A 1063 17.10 6.46 37.04
N LEU A 1064 17.61 6.82 38.22
CA LEU A 1064 16.81 7.04 39.41
C LEU A 1064 15.99 8.32 39.30
N TYR A 1065 16.58 9.40 38.78
CA TYR A 1065 15.86 10.64 38.52
C TYR A 1065 14.66 10.42 37.58
N GLU A 1066 14.88 9.73 36.46
CA GLU A 1066 13.84 9.46 35.46
C GLU A 1066 12.68 8.59 36.02
N ALA A 1067 12.99 7.66 36.93
CA ALA A 1067 12.01 6.76 37.52
C ALA A 1067 11.26 7.37 38.72
N LEU A 1068 11.90 8.22 39.52
CA LEU A 1068 11.33 8.80 40.73
C LEU A 1068 10.57 10.11 40.46
N ILE A 1069 11.06 10.93 39.53
CA ILE A 1069 10.53 12.28 39.26
C ILE A 1069 9.58 12.25 38.08
N GLU A 1070 8.33 12.64 38.31
CA GLU A 1070 7.34 12.82 37.24
C GLU A 1070 7.54 14.18 36.55
N LYS A 1071 7.59 15.25 37.35
CA LYS A 1071 7.83 16.63 36.89
C LYS A 1071 8.49 17.47 38.00
N VAL A 1072 9.21 18.52 37.62
CA VAL A 1072 9.81 19.51 38.53
C VAL A 1072 9.31 20.89 38.16
N THR A 1073 8.68 21.57 39.12
CA THR A 1073 8.25 22.95 38.96
C THR A 1073 9.34 23.88 39.46
N VAL A 1074 9.87 24.73 38.57
CA VAL A 1074 10.97 25.65 38.84
C VAL A 1074 10.43 27.07 39.02
N TYR A 1075 10.76 27.67 40.16
CA TYR A 1075 10.38 29.04 40.51
C TYR A 1075 11.46 30.06 40.13
N PRO A 1076 11.11 31.36 39.96
CA PRO A 1076 12.06 32.40 39.54
C PRO A 1076 13.26 32.60 40.49
N ASP A 1077 13.06 32.38 41.79
CA ASP A 1077 14.09 32.46 42.83
C ASP A 1077 15.01 31.22 42.87
N GLY A 1078 14.72 30.21 42.05
CA GLY A 1078 15.43 28.95 41.99
C GLY A 1078 14.88 27.87 42.91
N ALA A 1079 13.77 28.09 43.61
CA ALA A 1079 13.11 27.01 44.33
C ALA A 1079 12.67 25.91 43.36
N LEU A 1080 12.88 24.65 43.74
CA LEU A 1080 12.41 23.49 42.98
C LEU A 1080 11.34 22.75 43.79
N HIS A 1081 10.21 22.49 43.14
CA HIS A 1081 9.17 21.63 43.66
C HIS A 1081 9.13 20.35 42.83
N TYR A 1082 9.53 19.23 43.44
CA TYR A 1082 9.48 17.92 42.80
C TYR A 1082 8.09 17.33 42.96
N HIS A 1083 7.52 16.88 41.85
CA HIS A 1083 6.36 16.01 41.86
C HIS A 1083 6.87 14.60 41.54
N LEU A 1084 6.80 13.76 42.54
CA LEU A 1084 7.24 12.37 42.48
C LEU A 1084 6.13 11.52 41.89
N VAL A 1085 6.49 10.32 41.44
CA VAL A 1085 5.52 9.27 41.13
C VAL A 1085 4.58 9.01 42.32
N PHE A 1086 3.38 8.51 42.05
CA PHE A 1086 2.28 8.33 43.02
C PHE A 1086 1.68 9.64 43.58
N GLY A 1087 1.89 10.77 42.89
CA GLY A 1087 1.26 12.05 43.22
C GLY A 1087 1.80 12.73 44.48
N ILE A 1088 3.02 12.38 44.89
CA ILE A 1088 3.64 12.92 46.10
C ILE A 1088 4.44 14.18 45.74
N GLU A 1089 4.20 15.25 46.48
CA GLU A 1089 4.85 16.54 46.27
C GLU A 1089 5.95 16.77 47.30
N TRP A 1090 7.11 17.28 46.84
CA TRP A 1090 8.25 17.54 47.69
C TRP A 1090 8.95 18.84 47.34
N SER A 1091 8.98 19.78 48.28
CA SER A 1091 9.70 21.04 48.16
C SER A 1091 10.98 21.04 48.98
N THR A 1092 11.96 21.81 48.51
CA THR A 1092 13.21 22.05 49.23
C THR A 1092 13.35 23.55 49.52
N PRO A 1093 14.01 23.91 50.64
CA PRO A 1093 14.23 25.31 50.98
C PRO A 1093 15.39 25.93 50.17
N LYS A 1094 16.27 25.12 49.56
CA LYS A 1094 17.45 25.60 48.84
C LYS A 1094 17.06 26.49 47.65
N ARG A 1095 17.72 27.63 47.53
CA ARG A 1095 17.57 28.59 46.43
C ARG A 1095 18.83 28.61 45.57
N TYR A 1096 18.70 29.16 44.37
CA TYR A 1096 19.84 29.26 43.46
C TYR A 1096 20.94 30.18 44.00
N GLN A 1097 20.58 31.16 44.84
CA GLN A 1097 21.55 32.03 45.49
C GLN A 1097 22.47 31.26 46.46
N ASP A 1098 21.92 30.33 47.24
CA ASP A 1098 22.70 29.48 48.15
C ASP A 1098 23.78 28.67 47.39
N TYR A 1099 23.43 28.20 46.20
CA TYR A 1099 24.36 27.50 45.31
C TYR A 1099 25.50 28.42 44.85
N LEU A 1100 25.19 29.66 44.46
CA LEU A 1100 26.20 30.61 44.03
C LEU A 1100 27.14 31.00 45.18
N ASP A 1101 26.61 31.17 46.38
CA ASP A 1101 27.41 31.51 47.56
C ASP A 1101 28.31 30.33 47.95
N ALA A 1102 27.79 29.10 47.93
CA ALA A 1102 28.57 27.88 48.16
C ALA A 1102 29.63 27.66 47.06
N SER A 1103 29.29 27.92 45.80
CA SER A 1103 30.22 27.82 44.66
C SER A 1103 31.32 28.88 44.77
N SER A 1104 31.00 30.12 45.13
CA SER A 1104 31.97 31.19 45.38
C SER A 1104 32.93 30.85 46.52
N LYS A 1105 32.44 30.30 47.63
CA LYS A 1105 33.27 29.79 48.73
C LYS A 1105 34.18 28.65 48.26
N ARG A 1106 33.67 27.67 47.51
CA ARG A 1106 34.47 26.58 46.91
C ARG A 1106 35.58 27.11 46.01
N VAL A 1107 35.30 28.08 45.15
CA VAL A 1107 36.29 28.71 44.26
C VAL A 1107 37.36 29.46 45.07
N LYS A 1108 36.98 30.26 46.07
CA LYS A 1108 37.93 30.95 46.96
C LYS A 1108 38.83 29.97 47.71
N HIS A 1109 38.25 28.89 48.25
CA HIS A 1109 39.02 27.85 48.96
C HIS A 1109 39.97 27.09 48.04
N THR A 1110 39.52 26.71 46.83
CA THR A 1110 40.36 26.07 45.80
C THR A 1110 41.50 26.99 45.36
N TYR A 1111 41.24 28.29 45.22
CA TYR A 1111 42.26 29.29 44.89
C TYR A 1111 43.30 29.43 46.00
N LYS A 1112 42.84 29.50 47.27
CA LYS A 1112 43.73 29.55 48.44
C LYS A 1112 44.65 28.32 48.49
N ARG A 1113 44.09 27.11 48.33
CA ARG A 1113 44.85 25.85 48.33
C ARG A 1113 45.88 25.79 47.18
N LYS A 1114 45.48 26.16 45.96
CA LYS A 1114 46.41 26.21 44.81
C LYS A 1114 47.52 27.24 45.00
N ARG A 1115 47.23 28.38 45.66
CA ARG A 1115 48.22 29.40 45.98
C ARG A 1115 49.21 28.90 47.05
N GLU A 1116 48.73 28.23 48.09
CA GLU A 1116 49.58 27.64 49.12
C GLU A 1116 50.49 26.54 48.55
N GLN A 1117 49.96 25.68 47.67
CA GLN A 1117 50.75 24.69 46.95
C GLN A 1117 51.83 25.34 46.06
N LEU A 1118 51.50 26.44 45.36
CA LEU A 1118 52.47 27.15 44.53
C LEU A 1118 53.61 27.77 45.36
N LEU A 1119 53.33 28.27 46.57
CA LEU A 1119 54.35 28.83 47.46
C LEU A 1119 55.25 27.78 48.11
N GLN A 1120 54.84 26.50 48.07
CA GLN A 1120 55.61 25.34 48.55
C GLN A 1120 56.30 24.60 47.39
N ASP A 1121 56.26 25.15 46.18
CA ASP A 1121 56.90 24.54 45.02
C ASP A 1121 58.44 24.66 45.15
N PRO A 1122 59.20 23.58 44.91
CA PRO A 1122 60.67 23.59 45.03
C PRO A 1122 61.36 24.71 44.23
N ALA A 1123 60.79 25.10 43.08
CA ALA A 1123 61.35 26.18 42.27
C ALA A 1123 61.27 27.56 42.97
N ILE A 1124 60.34 27.76 43.90
CA ILE A 1124 60.24 28.97 44.72
C ILE A 1124 61.32 29.00 45.81
N ASP A 1125 61.64 27.84 46.39
CA ASP A 1125 62.75 27.73 47.35
C ASP A 1125 64.11 27.94 46.65
N GLU A 1126 64.29 27.40 45.44
CA GLU A 1126 65.46 27.70 44.59
C GLU A 1126 65.56 29.18 44.23
N MET A 1127 64.43 29.85 43.92
CA MET A 1127 64.39 31.28 43.66
C MET A 1127 64.81 32.08 44.90
N LEU A 1128 64.36 31.69 46.10
CA LEU A 1128 64.78 32.35 47.35
C LEU A 1128 66.30 32.20 47.56
N GLY A 1129 66.91 31.07 47.20
CA GLY A 1129 68.37 30.90 47.18
C GLY A 1129 69.06 31.80 46.12
N TYR A 1130 68.49 31.91 44.92
CA TYR A 1130 68.98 32.81 43.87
C TYR A 1130 68.90 34.31 44.27
N CYS A 1131 67.96 34.65 45.15
CA CYS A 1131 67.76 35.97 45.76
C CYS A 1131 68.66 36.28 46.97
N GLU A 1132 69.65 35.45 47.31
CA GLU A 1132 70.61 35.80 48.39
C GLU A 1132 71.43 37.06 48.09
N GLN A 1133 71.59 37.40 46.81
CA GLN A 1133 72.07 38.70 46.35
C GLN A 1133 70.90 39.51 45.78
N PRO A 1134 70.95 40.85 45.79
CA PRO A 1134 69.86 41.67 45.29
C PRO A 1134 69.67 41.46 43.79
N ARG A 1135 68.48 41.00 43.38
CA ARG A 1135 68.12 40.75 41.97
C ARG A 1135 67.01 41.68 41.52
N THR A 1136 66.98 42.04 40.25
CA THR A 1136 65.87 42.85 39.72
C THR A 1136 64.66 41.96 39.41
N ARG A 1137 63.47 42.57 39.30
CA ARG A 1137 62.24 41.86 38.89
C ARG A 1137 62.42 41.06 37.59
N LYS A 1138 63.20 41.61 36.64
CA LYS A 1138 63.44 40.98 35.33
C LYS A 1138 64.25 39.69 35.49
N ASP A 1139 65.24 39.69 36.39
CA ASP A 1139 66.10 38.52 36.64
C ASP A 1139 65.31 37.37 37.29
N LEU A 1140 64.43 37.70 38.24
CA LEU A 1140 63.60 36.69 38.93
C LEU A 1140 62.52 36.09 38.03
N LEU A 1141 61.91 36.91 37.16
CA LEU A 1141 60.99 36.42 36.14
C LEU A 1141 61.70 35.47 35.17
N ALA A 1142 62.89 35.84 34.68
CA ALA A 1142 63.66 34.98 33.78
C ALA A 1142 64.07 33.66 34.46
N PHE A 1143 64.45 33.71 35.73
CA PHE A 1143 64.82 32.52 36.52
C PHE A 1143 63.66 31.54 36.69
N LEU A 1144 62.46 32.07 36.99
CA LEU A 1144 61.27 31.26 37.22
C LEU A 1144 60.54 30.86 35.93
N GLU A 1145 60.59 31.64 34.84
CA GLU A 1145 59.99 31.25 33.55
C GLU A 1145 60.58 29.93 33.01
N GLN A 1146 61.85 29.63 33.34
CA GLN A 1146 62.50 28.36 32.96
C GLN A 1146 62.05 27.15 33.80
N ARG A 1147 61.42 27.37 34.97
CA ARG A 1147 61.10 26.33 35.97
C ARG A 1147 59.60 26.19 36.26
N LEU A 1148 58.85 27.29 36.14
CA LEU A 1148 57.42 27.39 36.39
C LEU A 1148 56.76 28.23 35.28
N PRO A 1149 55.80 27.67 34.52
CA PRO A 1149 55.12 28.38 33.44
C PRO A 1149 54.08 29.37 34.02
N LEU A 1150 54.53 30.54 34.47
CA LEU A 1150 53.68 31.58 35.07
C LEU A 1150 53.62 32.83 34.17
N SER A 1151 52.43 33.41 34.01
CA SER A 1151 52.27 34.67 33.27
C SER A 1151 52.78 35.86 34.10
N GLN A 1152 53.54 36.79 33.49
CA GLN A 1152 54.15 37.96 34.15
C GLN A 1152 53.22 38.78 35.06
N TYR A 1153 51.94 38.93 34.72
CA TYR A 1153 50.95 39.68 35.52
C TYR A 1153 50.57 38.99 36.84
N ARG A 1154 50.68 37.65 36.92
CA ARG A 1154 50.30 36.86 38.10
C ARG A 1154 51.47 36.65 39.06
N PHE A 1155 52.67 37.08 38.70
CA PHE A 1155 53.90 36.86 39.44
C PHE A 1155 53.94 37.69 40.73
N ASP A 1156 53.71 39.00 40.62
CA ASP A 1156 53.81 39.93 41.74
C ASP A 1156 52.71 39.66 42.79
N GLU A 1157 51.48 39.36 42.36
CA GLU A 1157 50.32 39.12 43.25
C GLU A 1157 50.35 37.73 43.93
N ARG A 1158 50.86 36.70 43.24
CA ARG A 1158 50.79 35.30 43.73
C ARG A 1158 52.05 34.78 44.39
N ILE A 1159 53.20 35.40 44.14
CA ILE A 1159 54.49 34.96 44.67
C ILE A 1159 55.12 36.07 45.52
N PHE A 1160 55.37 37.25 44.97
CA PHE A 1160 56.10 38.30 45.71
C PHE A 1160 55.32 38.90 46.87
N ALA A 1161 54.10 39.41 46.65
CA ALA A 1161 53.32 40.00 47.73
C ALA A 1161 53.10 39.01 48.90
N PRO A 1162 52.83 37.70 48.66
CA PRO A 1162 52.81 36.69 49.73
C PRO A 1162 54.16 36.45 50.40
N LEU A 1163 55.28 36.39 49.66
CA LEU A 1163 56.61 36.18 50.24
C LEU A 1163 57.11 37.39 51.05
N GLU A 1164 56.75 38.61 50.64
CA GLU A 1164 56.97 39.85 51.40
C GLU A 1164 56.12 39.87 52.68
N GLN A 1165 54.82 39.50 52.60
CA GLN A 1165 53.95 39.38 53.78
C GLN A 1165 54.42 38.29 54.75
N GLN A 1166 55.02 37.21 54.24
CA GLN A 1166 55.64 36.15 55.05
C GLN A 1166 57.03 36.54 55.59
N GLY A 1167 57.56 37.72 55.24
CA GLY A 1167 58.88 38.19 55.66
C GLY A 1167 60.05 37.40 55.09
N LYS A 1168 59.84 36.61 54.03
CA LYS A 1168 60.88 35.79 53.38
C LYS A 1168 61.67 36.57 52.33
N MET A 1169 61.14 37.68 51.83
CA MET A 1169 61.73 38.52 50.80
C MET A 1169 61.50 40.00 51.11
N LYS A 1170 62.47 40.86 50.82
CA LYS A 1170 62.38 42.33 50.94
C LYS A 1170 62.66 42.97 49.57
N ARG A 1171 62.02 44.11 49.31
CA ARG A 1171 62.32 44.94 48.13
C ARG A 1171 62.77 46.34 48.51
N TYR A 1172 63.75 46.90 47.79
CA TYR A 1172 64.29 48.24 48.03
C TYR A 1172 64.96 48.81 46.77
N THR A 1173 65.34 50.09 46.79
CA THR A 1173 66.08 50.77 45.72
C THR A 1173 67.51 51.08 46.17
N ILE A 1174 68.50 50.84 45.30
CA ILE A 1174 69.91 51.16 45.59
C ILE A 1174 70.18 52.64 45.22
N LYS A 1175 70.71 53.42 46.17
CA LYS A 1175 71.02 54.85 45.96
C LYS A 1175 72.11 54.99 44.88
N GLY A 1176 71.84 55.78 43.83
CA GLY A 1176 72.77 56.05 42.73
C GLY A 1176 72.52 55.28 41.42
N GLN A 1177 71.60 54.30 41.38
CA GLN A 1177 71.32 53.47 40.19
C GLN A 1177 69.88 53.60 39.64
N GLY A 1178 69.21 54.74 39.87
CA GLY A 1178 67.86 55.02 39.34
C GLY A 1178 66.72 54.34 40.12
N ARG A 1179 65.47 54.42 39.62
CA ARG A 1179 64.23 53.92 40.27
C ARG A 1179 64.04 52.39 40.19
N THR A 1180 65.11 51.62 40.00
CA THR A 1180 65.02 50.16 39.85
C THR A 1180 64.82 49.49 41.21
N LEU A 1181 63.79 48.64 41.31
CA LEU A 1181 63.51 47.84 42.51
C LEU A 1181 64.32 46.53 42.49
N TYR A 1182 65.04 46.30 43.57
CA TYR A 1182 65.79 45.07 43.83
C TYR A 1182 65.08 44.25 44.90
N TYR A 1183 65.11 42.93 44.74
CA TYR A 1183 64.48 41.93 45.60
C TYR A 1183 65.58 41.05 46.18
N GLU A 1184 65.53 40.83 47.48
CA GLU A 1184 66.52 40.06 48.22
C GLU A 1184 65.81 39.17 49.24
N ALA A 1185 66.26 37.92 49.37
CA ALA A 1185 65.75 37.01 50.38
C ALA A 1185 66.17 37.50 51.78
N VAL A 1186 65.24 37.48 52.72
CA VAL A 1186 65.54 37.83 54.11
C VAL A 1186 66.13 36.60 54.76
N LYS A 1187 67.44 36.60 55.02
CA LYS A 1187 68.08 35.54 55.81
C LYS A 1187 67.39 35.50 57.18
N ARG A 1188 66.81 34.35 57.54
CA ARG A 1188 66.44 34.09 58.94
C ARG A 1188 67.72 34.25 59.76
N LYS A 1189 67.80 35.23 60.66
CA LYS A 1189 68.65 35.06 61.85
C LYS A 1189 68.10 33.83 62.54
N ASN A 1190 68.92 32.80 62.77
CA ASN A 1190 68.52 31.68 63.63
C ASN A 1190 67.91 32.22 64.92
N PRO A 1191 66.68 31.85 65.29
CA PRO A 1191 66.45 31.41 66.66
C PRO A 1191 67.08 30.04 66.88
#